data_AF-A0AAN6SZJ7-F1
#
_entry.id   AF-A0AAN6SZJ7-F1
#
_cell.length_a   1.000
_cell.length_b   1.000
_cell.length_c   1.000
_cell.angle_alpha   90.00
_cell.angle_beta   90.00
_cell.angle_gamma   90.00
#
_symmetry.space_group_name_H-M   'P 1'
#
loop_
_entity.id
_entity.type
_entity.pdbx_description
1 polymer ?
#
loop_
_entity_poly.entity_id
_entity_poly.type
_entity_poly.pdbx_seq_one_letter_code
_entity_poly.pdbx_strand_id
1 'polypeptide(L)'
;MSTVMPKTVCVVGAGPSGLVAAKSLLHDAPKGTFDVTLFDSQPRIGGLWPSHKDDSTGLVHPLMVANQSKHTVQFSDLAWPNKSPELPRAWQVGQYLASYRETYCSEAKLQLETRVKLAEPLDGQPGWRVQTCSLQGEVEEHTFDYLLVASGYFGRPSLPPLANGDHEIPVIHSSQYRDLERLLRTQRGSGGKILVAGGQMSGVETAGTIASHLSSAMHSPDPSPILNLEKYTLHHLTQHPVWVFPLHISSKPAAAAPPFVPLDLASYNLSNRSDHLTNMQGHISLEAANDAHFRYKAALGTNQSDFSRAVTVLTDDFDNPPYLAASDYYLDLVRSGLISVSRGKLESLSGRVATVSPSGEQITDVAAVVLATGFEASSSLSFLPDSIQKTLSLDQPDLNNTVALAFHGTYHPRVANLGFVGFYRAPYWGVMEMQARFLTALWASGGPTASSLPPALKQALSKDTSIERTLALRSDPRASQFPMGDYAWLMQEFAAALGLRCRAHSGRMPGPRPRDEPMDILTPARYPSKSLTRFQQAQVAASLQQTEEAAWAGVKSARFVARAVFRSLLGTWRLERELKSNLPGYPTGHFSGTAQFLLRAGTRDGREAEYGCLAKDGDAGLEYLYIEEGDFKATNGLAFHATRRYVWRYSESRDKLSVWFVKPNDLKRADYLFHEVDFKAPSGTVTFLDEPKGWEASAGHLCERDSYDVKYLFNFHAVNLRDWNLAYTVKGPKKDYTIAGVYSRITGQ
;
A
#
# COMPACT_ATOMS: atom_id res chain seq x y z
N MET A 1 27.04 27.74 -36.69
CA MET A 1 25.84 26.96 -36.31
C MET A 1 24.93 27.92 -35.56
N SER A 2 23.74 28.20 -36.09
CA SER A 2 22.75 29.03 -35.38
C SER A 2 22.31 28.25 -34.15
N THR A 3 22.65 28.75 -32.95
CA THR A 3 22.23 28.15 -31.69
C THR A 3 20.74 28.41 -31.52
N VAL A 4 19.91 27.42 -31.87
CA VAL A 4 18.47 27.47 -31.60
C VAL A 4 18.30 27.64 -30.09
N MET A 5 17.60 28.70 -29.66
CA MET A 5 17.34 28.93 -28.24
C MET A 5 16.48 27.79 -27.67
N PRO A 6 16.77 27.32 -26.45
CA PRO A 6 15.98 26.28 -25.80
C PRO A 6 14.52 26.71 -25.65
N LYS A 7 13.60 25.76 -25.83
CA LYS A 7 12.17 25.97 -25.61
C LYS A 7 11.85 25.98 -24.12
N THR A 8 11.16 27.02 -23.67
CA THR A 8 10.84 27.21 -22.26
C THR A 8 9.63 26.38 -21.86
N VAL A 9 9.71 25.66 -20.74
CA VAL A 9 8.64 24.78 -20.24
C VAL A 9 8.29 25.14 -18.80
N CYS A 10 7.04 25.52 -18.57
CA CYS A 10 6.46 25.64 -17.24
C CYS A 10 5.93 24.29 -16.78
N VAL A 11 6.44 23.77 -15.67
CA VAL A 11 5.95 22.56 -15.03
C VAL A 11 5.22 22.96 -13.74
N VAL A 12 3.93 22.65 -13.66
CA VAL A 12 3.10 22.97 -12.49
C VAL A 12 3.08 21.77 -11.55
N GLY A 13 3.82 21.85 -10.45
CA GLY A 13 3.98 20.80 -9.43
C GLY A 13 5.38 20.17 -9.43
N ALA A 14 5.95 19.97 -8.24
CA ALA A 14 7.25 19.35 -8.00
C ALA A 14 7.14 18.03 -7.20
N GLY A 15 6.02 17.32 -7.37
CA GLY A 15 5.84 15.93 -6.95
C GLY A 15 6.53 14.93 -7.89
N PRO A 16 6.28 13.61 -7.74
CA PRO A 16 6.87 12.57 -8.61
C PRO A 16 6.72 12.89 -10.10
N SER A 17 5.52 13.36 -10.50
CA SER A 17 5.19 13.66 -11.89
C SER A 17 5.99 14.83 -12.46
N GLY A 18 6.17 15.90 -11.69
CA GLY A 18 6.94 17.06 -12.11
C GLY A 18 8.43 16.76 -12.18
N LEU A 19 8.95 15.98 -11.22
CA LEU A 19 10.35 15.57 -11.20
C LEU A 19 10.70 14.65 -12.37
N VAL A 20 9.87 13.65 -12.68
CA VAL A 20 10.12 12.78 -13.84
C VAL A 20 9.90 13.49 -15.17
N ALA A 21 8.93 14.42 -15.24
CA ALA A 21 8.75 15.28 -16.41
C ALA A 21 9.98 16.17 -16.67
N ALA A 22 10.48 16.85 -15.63
CA ALA A 22 11.68 17.67 -15.73
C ALA A 22 12.89 16.84 -16.16
N LYS A 23 13.08 15.66 -15.55
CA LYS A 23 14.14 14.73 -15.96
C LYS A 23 14.02 14.35 -17.43
N SER A 24 12.84 13.94 -17.89
CA SER A 24 12.69 13.53 -19.30
C SER A 24 12.94 14.69 -20.26
N LEU A 25 12.41 15.89 -19.98
CA LEU A 25 12.67 17.07 -20.82
C LEU A 25 14.18 17.40 -20.89
N LEU A 26 14.90 17.25 -19.78
CA LEU A 26 16.34 17.56 -19.73
C LEU A 26 17.23 16.47 -20.36
N HIS A 27 16.84 15.19 -20.27
CA HIS A 27 17.74 14.06 -20.57
C HIS A 27 17.29 13.14 -21.71
N ASP A 28 15.99 13.09 -22.03
CA ASP A 28 15.46 12.22 -23.10
C ASP A 28 15.33 12.96 -24.45
N ALA A 29 15.50 14.28 -24.47
CA ALA A 29 15.66 15.11 -25.67
C ALA A 29 17.13 15.53 -25.88
N PRO A 30 17.52 15.99 -27.08
CA PRO A 30 18.85 16.56 -27.29
C PRO A 30 19.17 17.67 -26.27
N LYS A 31 20.40 17.70 -25.77
CA LYS A 31 20.80 18.69 -24.76
C LYS A 31 20.56 20.11 -25.28
N GLY A 32 19.90 20.94 -24.45
CA GLY A 32 19.53 22.30 -24.81
C GLY A 32 18.27 22.43 -25.65
N THR A 33 17.49 21.36 -25.84
CA THR A 33 16.15 21.47 -26.45
C THR A 33 15.16 22.22 -25.54
N PHE A 34 15.23 22.03 -24.22
CA PHE A 34 14.29 22.62 -23.27
C PHE A 34 14.98 23.36 -22.11
N ASP A 35 14.39 24.47 -21.66
CA ASP A 35 14.69 25.17 -20.40
C ASP A 35 13.48 25.02 -19.48
N VAL A 36 13.66 24.35 -18.34
CA VAL A 36 12.56 23.84 -17.51
C VAL A 36 12.46 24.64 -16.21
N THR A 37 11.27 25.14 -15.90
CA THR A 37 10.95 25.78 -14.61
C THR A 37 9.80 25.05 -13.93
N LEU A 38 10.02 24.58 -12.70
CA LEU A 38 8.99 23.96 -11.86
C LEU A 38 8.49 24.99 -10.85
N PHE A 39 7.16 25.10 -10.73
CA PHE A 39 6.51 25.85 -9.66
C PHE A 39 5.74 24.89 -8.77
N ASP A 40 5.93 24.97 -7.46
CA ASP A 40 5.12 24.23 -6.48
C ASP A 40 4.66 25.16 -5.36
N SER A 41 3.40 25.01 -4.95
CA SER A 41 2.83 25.79 -3.85
C SER A 41 3.28 25.35 -2.46
N GLN A 42 3.87 24.15 -2.33
CA GLN A 42 4.36 23.61 -1.08
C GLN A 42 5.79 24.09 -0.77
N PRO A 43 6.21 24.12 0.51
CA PRO A 43 7.57 24.49 0.91
C PRO A 43 8.63 23.41 0.63
N ARG A 44 8.23 22.31 0.00
CA ARG A 44 9.09 21.16 -0.31
C ARG A 44 8.63 20.50 -1.60
N ILE A 45 9.55 19.76 -2.21
CA ILE A 45 9.23 18.82 -3.29
C ILE A 45 8.51 17.57 -2.75
N GLY A 46 8.12 16.67 -3.66
CA GLY A 46 7.59 15.34 -3.33
C GLY A 46 6.06 15.27 -3.34
N GLY A 47 5.38 16.42 -3.36
CA GLY A 47 3.92 16.50 -3.47
C GLY A 47 3.23 15.81 -2.28
N LEU A 48 2.59 14.68 -2.54
CA LEU A 48 1.93 13.85 -1.51
C LEU A 48 2.92 13.22 -0.54
N TRP A 49 4.16 13.01 -0.96
CA TRP A 49 5.16 12.24 -0.23
C TRP A 49 6.05 13.19 0.58
N PRO A 50 5.89 13.28 1.91
CA PRO A 50 6.82 14.06 2.72
C PRO A 50 8.22 13.47 2.68
N SER A 51 9.26 14.24 2.99
CA SER A 51 10.65 13.74 3.09
C SER A 51 11.09 13.49 4.54
N HIS A 52 10.24 13.83 5.51
CA HIS A 52 10.51 13.73 6.94
C HIS A 52 9.37 13.06 7.68
N LYS A 53 9.70 12.31 8.73
CA LYS A 53 8.74 11.57 9.56
C LYS A 53 7.80 12.46 10.38
N ASP A 54 8.22 13.70 10.64
CA ASP A 54 7.49 14.67 11.48
C ASP A 54 6.65 15.66 10.64
N ASP A 55 6.65 15.52 9.31
CA ASP A 55 5.85 16.37 8.43
C ASP A 55 4.36 16.01 8.54
N SER A 56 3.63 16.83 9.29
CA SER A 56 2.21 16.66 9.52
C SER A 56 1.32 17.51 8.61
N THR A 57 1.91 18.29 7.69
CA THR A 57 1.23 19.32 6.90
C THR A 57 0.61 18.81 5.60
N GLY A 58 1.09 17.67 5.09
CA GLY A 58 0.63 17.08 3.83
C GLY A 58 -0.69 16.31 3.91
N LEU A 59 -1.14 15.77 2.77
CA LEU A 59 -2.36 14.96 2.67
C LEU A 59 -2.19 13.52 3.16
N VAL A 60 -0.94 13.04 3.24
CA VAL A 60 -0.59 11.68 3.62
C VAL A 60 0.10 11.69 4.97
N HIS A 61 -0.21 10.69 5.81
CA HIS A 61 0.51 10.48 7.05
C HIS A 61 1.97 10.08 6.76
N PRO A 62 2.98 10.73 7.33
CA PRO A 62 4.38 10.47 6.98
C PRO A 62 4.81 9.02 7.25
N LEU A 63 4.25 8.38 8.28
CA LEU A 63 4.50 6.97 8.63
C LEU A 63 3.65 5.94 7.87
N MET A 64 2.74 6.38 6.98
CA MET A 64 1.93 5.46 6.16
C MET A 64 2.84 4.56 5.32
N VAL A 65 2.55 3.27 5.28
CA VAL A 65 3.27 2.30 4.44
C VAL A 65 2.70 2.35 3.02
N ALA A 66 3.57 2.37 2.00
CA ALA A 66 3.13 2.25 0.63
C ALA A 66 2.49 0.88 0.38
N ASN A 67 1.38 0.85 -0.36
CA ASN A 67 0.69 -0.39 -0.72
C ASN A 67 1.36 -1.14 -1.88
N GLN A 68 2.50 -0.65 -2.37
CA GLN A 68 3.33 -1.24 -3.40
C GLN A 68 4.78 -1.29 -2.94
N SER A 69 5.53 -2.24 -3.48
CA SER A 69 6.95 -2.39 -3.15
C SER A 69 7.81 -1.29 -3.76
N LYS A 70 9.00 -1.12 -3.19
CA LYS A 70 10.04 -0.25 -3.74
C LYS A 70 10.39 -0.56 -5.22
N HIS A 71 10.08 -1.78 -5.69
CA HIS A 71 10.36 -2.21 -7.06
C HIS A 71 9.45 -1.55 -8.10
N THR A 72 8.26 -1.10 -7.70
CA THR A 72 7.31 -0.42 -8.60
C THR A 72 7.08 1.03 -8.21
N VAL A 73 7.32 1.40 -6.95
CA VAL A 73 7.43 2.79 -6.48
C VAL A 73 8.84 3.32 -6.72
N GLN A 74 9.26 3.38 -7.98
CA GLN A 74 10.54 3.93 -8.43
C GLN A 74 10.46 4.37 -9.89
N PHE A 75 11.42 5.17 -10.34
CA PHE A 75 11.65 5.44 -11.77
C PHE A 75 12.72 4.50 -12.33
N SER A 76 12.71 4.31 -13.65
CA SER A 76 13.48 3.24 -14.30
C SER A 76 15.00 3.32 -14.10
N ASP A 77 15.54 4.51 -13.83
CA ASP A 77 16.98 4.78 -13.81
C ASP A 77 17.51 5.30 -12.47
N LEU A 78 16.78 5.10 -11.36
CA LEU A 78 17.33 5.31 -10.01
C LEU A 78 16.88 4.21 -9.08
N ALA A 79 17.82 3.40 -8.61
CA ALA A 79 17.55 2.34 -7.66
C ALA A 79 17.38 2.89 -6.24
N TRP A 80 16.54 2.21 -5.46
CA TRP A 80 16.48 2.45 -4.03
C TRP A 80 17.80 2.05 -3.35
N PRO A 81 18.23 2.73 -2.28
CA PRO A 81 19.33 2.26 -1.45
C PRO A 81 19.08 0.82 -0.96
N ASN A 82 20.11 -0.03 -0.95
CA ASN A 82 19.96 -1.47 -0.64
C ASN A 82 19.28 -1.75 0.71
N LYS A 83 19.48 -0.88 1.72
CA LYS A 83 18.89 -1.00 3.07
C LYS A 83 17.44 -0.51 3.17
N SER A 84 16.86 -0.01 2.08
CA SER A 84 15.47 0.47 2.08
C SER A 84 14.51 -0.70 2.29
N PRO A 85 13.45 -0.51 3.10
CA PRO A 85 12.46 -1.57 3.35
C PRO A 85 11.75 -1.99 2.07
N GLU A 86 11.21 -3.20 2.07
CA GLU A 86 10.47 -3.76 0.94
C GLU A 86 9.27 -2.88 0.55
N LEU A 87 8.54 -2.42 1.57
CA LEU A 87 7.41 -1.49 1.46
C LEU A 87 7.81 -0.17 2.15
N PRO A 88 8.20 0.86 1.39
CA PRO A 88 8.65 2.12 1.98
C PRO A 88 7.51 2.87 2.65
N ARG A 89 7.85 3.61 3.71
CA ARG A 89 6.95 4.60 4.29
C ARG A 89 6.91 5.86 3.46
N ALA A 90 5.83 6.64 3.60
CA ALA A 90 5.63 7.85 2.82
C ALA A 90 6.81 8.83 2.93
N TRP A 91 7.39 8.98 4.13
CA TRP A 91 8.58 9.83 4.31
C TRP A 91 9.82 9.34 3.55
N GLN A 92 9.98 8.02 3.40
CA GLN A 92 11.09 7.41 2.66
C GLN A 92 10.91 7.57 1.14
N VAL A 93 9.67 7.56 0.66
CA VAL A 93 9.34 7.90 -0.74
C VAL A 93 9.72 9.35 -1.04
N GLY A 94 9.46 10.30 -0.14
CA GLY A 94 9.92 11.68 -0.34
C GLY A 94 11.44 11.82 -0.33
N GLN A 95 12.16 11.01 0.46
CA GLN A 95 13.63 10.97 0.40
C GLN A 95 14.14 10.42 -0.94
N TYR A 96 13.53 9.37 -1.48
CA TYR A 96 13.83 8.88 -2.82
C TYR A 96 13.66 9.98 -3.88
N LEU A 97 12.57 10.75 -3.80
CA LEU A 97 12.30 11.87 -4.71
C LEU A 97 13.32 13.01 -4.56
N ALA A 98 13.78 13.28 -3.33
CA ALA A 98 14.85 14.25 -3.09
C ALA A 98 16.17 13.82 -3.75
N SER A 99 16.56 12.56 -3.60
CA SER A 99 17.72 12.01 -4.30
C SER A 99 17.54 12.04 -5.83
N TYR A 100 16.33 11.78 -6.34
CA TYR A 100 16.02 11.86 -7.77
C TYR A 100 16.20 13.28 -8.32
N ARG A 101 15.69 14.29 -7.59
CA ARG A 101 15.86 15.71 -7.92
C ARG A 101 17.34 16.09 -7.99
N GLU A 102 18.12 15.74 -6.98
CA GLU A 102 19.56 16.04 -6.91
C GLU A 102 20.32 15.40 -8.08
N THR A 103 19.97 14.16 -8.42
CA THR A 103 20.65 13.38 -9.47
C THR A 103 20.37 13.92 -10.87
N TYR A 104 19.12 14.27 -11.19
CA TYR A 104 18.70 14.49 -12.58
C TYR A 104 18.20 15.90 -12.90
N CYS A 105 17.73 16.64 -11.90
CA CYS A 105 16.93 17.84 -12.14
C CYS A 105 17.59 19.11 -11.61
N SER A 106 18.88 19.08 -11.26
CA SER A 106 19.63 20.25 -10.78
C SER A 106 19.66 21.40 -11.80
N GLU A 107 19.62 21.10 -13.10
CA GLU A 107 19.56 22.10 -14.18
C GLU A 107 18.18 22.78 -14.32
N ALA A 108 17.10 22.17 -13.82
CA ALA A 108 15.78 22.78 -13.87
C ALA A 108 15.65 23.87 -12.78
N LYS A 109 15.04 25.00 -13.11
CA LYS A 109 14.69 26.02 -12.10
C LYS A 109 13.56 25.47 -11.23
N LEU A 110 13.62 25.71 -9.92
CA LEU A 110 12.60 25.28 -8.96
C LEU A 110 12.20 26.46 -8.09
N GLN A 111 10.92 26.78 -8.11
CA GLN A 111 10.31 27.77 -7.24
C GLN A 111 9.26 27.10 -6.37
N LEU A 112 9.63 26.84 -5.12
CA LEU A 112 8.73 26.37 -4.07
C LEU A 112 7.93 27.54 -3.50
N GLU A 113 6.92 27.25 -2.69
CA GLU A 113 6.07 28.29 -2.06
C GLU A 113 5.45 29.27 -3.07
N THR A 114 5.31 28.82 -4.32
CA THR A 114 4.92 29.63 -5.48
C THR A 114 3.79 28.93 -6.22
N ARG A 115 2.58 29.45 -6.07
CA ARG A 115 1.38 28.87 -6.67
C ARG A 115 1.12 29.46 -8.05
N VAL A 116 0.95 28.60 -9.05
CA VAL A 116 0.38 29.02 -10.34
C VAL A 116 -1.10 29.33 -10.13
N LYS A 117 -1.50 30.58 -10.41
CA LYS A 117 -2.86 31.10 -10.22
C LYS A 117 -3.66 31.09 -11.50
N LEU A 118 -3.01 31.39 -12.62
CA LEU A 118 -3.62 31.43 -13.95
C LEU A 118 -2.58 30.98 -14.98
N ALA A 119 -2.99 30.17 -15.95
CA ALA A 119 -2.16 29.84 -17.11
C ALA A 119 -3.03 29.86 -18.37
N GLU A 120 -2.82 30.85 -19.24
CA GLU A 120 -3.62 31.08 -20.42
C GLU A 120 -2.77 31.00 -21.71
N PRO A 121 -3.33 30.51 -22.83
CA PRO A 121 -2.66 30.57 -24.12
C PRO A 121 -2.36 32.02 -24.51
N LEU A 122 -1.24 32.27 -25.18
CA LEU A 122 -0.93 33.59 -25.74
C LEU A 122 -1.84 33.92 -26.92
N ASP A 123 -2.25 35.19 -27.03
CA ASP A 123 -3.04 35.67 -28.15
C ASP A 123 -2.22 35.69 -29.45
N GLY A 124 -2.74 35.05 -30.49
CA GLY A 124 -2.17 35.13 -31.85
C GLY A 124 -0.82 34.43 -32.07
N GLN A 125 -0.24 33.78 -31.05
CA GLN A 125 1.03 33.06 -31.16
C GLN A 125 1.07 31.81 -30.25
N PRO A 126 1.87 30.78 -30.56
CA PRO A 126 2.00 29.60 -29.70
C PRO A 126 2.72 29.96 -28.39
N GLY A 127 2.22 29.44 -27.27
CA GLY A 127 2.82 29.62 -25.96
C GLY A 127 1.78 29.90 -24.88
N TRP A 128 2.25 30.12 -23.66
CA TRP A 128 1.45 30.29 -22.46
C TRP A 128 1.94 31.49 -21.65
N ARG A 129 1.01 32.33 -21.21
CA ARG A 129 1.22 33.29 -20.13
C ARG A 129 0.84 32.61 -18.81
N VAL A 130 1.75 32.64 -17.84
CA VAL A 130 1.58 31.99 -16.53
C VAL A 130 1.73 33.03 -15.44
N GLN A 131 0.70 33.18 -14.62
CA GLN A 131 0.74 34.02 -13.42
C GLN A 131 0.99 33.15 -12.20
N THR A 132 1.99 33.54 -11.44
CA THR A 132 2.42 32.88 -10.21
C THR A 132 2.21 33.80 -9.02
N CYS A 133 2.01 33.23 -7.84
CA CYS A 133 1.79 33.98 -6.62
C CYS A 133 2.58 33.33 -5.48
N SER A 134 3.46 34.10 -4.83
CA SER A 134 4.22 33.65 -3.67
C SER A 134 3.33 33.54 -2.43
N LEU A 135 3.84 32.94 -1.35
CA LEU A 135 3.15 32.94 -0.05
C LEU A 135 2.92 34.36 0.53
N GLN A 136 3.77 35.33 0.15
CA GLN A 136 3.63 36.73 0.56
C GLN A 136 2.58 37.48 -0.26
N GLY A 137 2.00 36.85 -1.29
CA GLY A 137 0.98 37.46 -2.15
C GLY A 137 1.56 38.19 -3.36
N GLU A 138 2.88 38.19 -3.54
CA GLU A 138 3.53 38.80 -4.71
C GLU A 138 3.14 38.03 -5.97
N VAL A 139 2.70 38.74 -7.01
CA VAL A 139 2.26 38.16 -8.28
C VAL A 139 3.29 38.45 -9.36
N GLU A 140 3.76 37.41 -10.03
CA GLU A 140 4.67 37.52 -11.16
C GLU A 140 4.06 36.87 -12.41
N GLU A 141 4.31 37.48 -13.56
CA GLU A 141 3.88 36.98 -14.85
C GLU A 141 5.08 36.48 -15.66
N HIS A 142 4.92 35.28 -16.23
CA HIS A 142 5.94 34.58 -16.99
C HIS A 142 5.38 34.16 -18.35
N THR A 143 6.24 34.01 -19.34
CA THR A 143 5.85 33.46 -20.65
C THR A 143 6.66 32.19 -20.94
N PHE A 144 5.97 31.14 -21.41
CA PHE A 144 6.58 29.85 -21.73
C PHE A 144 6.11 29.32 -23.09
N ASP A 145 6.95 28.55 -23.79
CA ASP A 145 6.55 27.85 -25.01
C ASP A 145 5.55 26.72 -24.71
N TYR A 146 5.75 26.01 -23.59
CA TYR A 146 4.95 24.85 -23.18
C TYR A 146 4.48 24.95 -21.72
N LEU A 147 3.28 24.41 -21.47
CA LEU A 147 2.73 24.21 -20.13
C LEU A 147 2.57 22.70 -19.87
N LEU A 148 3.21 22.20 -18.82
CA LEU A 148 3.11 20.83 -18.36
C LEU A 148 2.44 20.79 -16.99
N VAL A 149 1.29 20.14 -16.93
CA VAL A 149 0.52 19.95 -15.71
C VAL A 149 0.98 18.68 -15.00
N ALA A 150 1.56 18.85 -13.82
CA ALA A 150 2.02 17.80 -12.93
C ALA A 150 1.48 18.00 -11.49
N SER A 151 0.33 18.68 -11.37
CA SER A 151 -0.28 19.09 -10.09
C SER A 151 -0.89 17.93 -9.30
N GLY A 152 -1.00 16.75 -9.91
CA GLY A 152 -1.51 15.54 -9.30
C GLY A 152 -3.04 15.46 -9.26
N TYR A 153 -3.54 14.23 -9.24
CA TYR A 153 -4.98 13.93 -9.27
C TYR A 153 -5.70 14.21 -7.95
N PHE A 154 -5.02 14.04 -6.80
CA PHE A 154 -5.61 14.23 -5.47
C PHE A 154 -5.55 15.70 -5.05
N GLY A 155 -6.46 16.50 -5.60
CA GLY A 155 -6.61 17.91 -5.26
C GLY A 155 -7.26 18.13 -3.90
N ARG A 156 -8.40 18.81 -3.87
CA ARG A 156 -9.16 19.12 -2.67
C ARG A 156 -9.89 17.87 -2.14
N PRO A 157 -9.89 17.59 -0.82
CA PRO A 157 -10.74 16.56 -0.24
C PRO A 157 -12.20 16.74 -0.65
N SER A 158 -12.84 15.65 -1.10
CA SER A 158 -14.27 15.66 -1.44
C SER A 158 -15.07 15.49 -0.17
N LEU A 159 -15.82 16.52 0.20
CA LEU A 159 -16.60 16.54 1.43
C LEU A 159 -18.10 16.54 1.11
N PRO A 160 -18.88 15.57 1.62
CA PRO A 160 -20.34 15.63 1.52
C PRO A 160 -20.89 16.87 2.25
N PRO A 161 -22.08 17.39 1.88
CA PRO A 161 -22.66 18.57 2.53
C PRO A 161 -22.76 18.45 4.05
N LEU A 162 -22.97 17.23 4.58
CA LEU A 162 -23.02 16.95 6.02
C LEU A 162 -21.72 17.26 6.76
N ALA A 163 -20.59 17.41 6.06
CA ALA A 163 -19.32 17.77 6.67
C ALA A 163 -19.25 19.26 7.03
N ASN A 164 -20.17 20.08 6.49
CA ASN A 164 -20.27 21.50 6.78
C ASN A 164 -21.26 21.70 7.93
N GLY A 165 -20.76 22.16 9.09
CA GLY A 165 -21.61 22.51 10.23
C GLY A 165 -20.89 22.43 11.56
N ASP A 166 -21.53 23.00 12.59
CA ASP A 166 -21.10 22.82 13.97
C ASP A 166 -21.61 21.47 14.48
N HIS A 167 -20.71 20.49 14.52
CA HIS A 167 -21.01 19.16 15.04
C HIS A 167 -20.56 19.02 16.49
N GLU A 168 -21.35 18.31 17.30
CA GLU A 168 -20.98 17.93 18.68
C GLU A 168 -19.75 17.01 18.73
N ILE A 169 -19.49 16.31 17.62
CA ILE A 169 -18.40 15.36 17.43
C ILE A 169 -17.49 15.80 16.28
N PRO A 170 -16.20 15.44 16.31
CA PRO A 170 -15.28 15.77 15.23
C PRO A 170 -15.67 15.01 13.95
N VAL A 171 -15.77 15.76 12.85
CA VAL A 171 -15.94 15.25 11.49
C VAL A 171 -14.72 15.68 10.68
N ILE A 172 -13.90 14.74 10.25
CA ILE A 172 -12.66 15.02 9.51
C ILE A 172 -12.61 14.22 8.21
N HIS A 173 -11.85 14.70 7.23
CA HIS A 173 -11.47 13.86 6.08
C HIS A 173 -10.33 12.90 6.47
N SER A 174 -10.24 11.74 5.81
CA SER A 174 -9.18 10.74 6.06
C SER A 174 -7.76 11.33 5.98
N SER A 175 -7.54 12.30 5.08
CA SER A 175 -6.25 13.01 4.93
C SER A 175 -5.84 13.84 6.13
N GLN A 176 -6.76 14.13 7.05
CA GLN A 176 -6.49 14.90 8.28
C GLN A 176 -6.22 14.00 9.47
N TYR A 177 -6.52 12.71 9.40
CA TYR A 177 -6.26 11.78 10.50
C TYR A 177 -4.74 11.67 10.75
N ARG A 178 -4.35 11.70 12.02
CA ARG A 178 -2.96 11.56 12.47
C ARG A 178 -2.86 10.55 13.60
N ASP A 179 -3.58 10.82 14.67
CA ASP A 179 -3.57 10.02 15.87
C ASP A 179 -4.93 10.12 16.59
N LEU A 180 -5.13 9.24 17.57
CA LEU A 180 -6.36 9.18 18.34
C LEU A 180 -6.51 10.37 19.29
N GLU A 181 -5.41 10.93 19.80
CA GLU A 181 -5.46 12.04 20.75
C GLU A 181 -6.05 13.28 20.10
N ARG A 182 -5.59 13.62 18.89
CA ARG A 182 -6.14 14.71 18.08
C ARG A 182 -7.59 14.44 17.69
N LEU A 183 -7.90 13.22 17.27
CA LEU A 183 -9.26 12.85 16.84
C LEU A 183 -10.26 12.90 17.99
N LEU A 184 -9.91 12.41 19.17
CA LEU A 184 -10.83 12.24 20.30
C LEU A 184 -10.69 13.34 21.37
N ARG A 185 -9.88 14.38 21.12
CA ARG A 185 -9.59 15.48 22.06
C ARG A 185 -10.83 16.09 22.70
N THR A 186 -11.91 16.23 21.93
CA THR A 186 -13.17 16.84 22.40
C THR A 186 -14.10 15.88 23.13
N GLN A 187 -13.86 14.56 23.03
CA GLN A 187 -14.78 13.54 23.55
C GLN A 187 -14.57 13.24 25.05
N ARG A 188 -13.45 13.65 25.64
CA ARG A 188 -13.13 13.56 27.09
C ARG A 188 -13.48 12.20 27.73
N GLY A 189 -13.33 11.10 27.00
CA GLY A 189 -13.58 9.74 27.50
C GLY A 189 -15.05 9.34 27.55
N SER A 190 -15.95 9.97 26.80
CA SER A 190 -17.36 9.57 26.70
C SER A 190 -17.56 8.17 26.10
N GLY A 191 -16.54 7.61 25.43
CA GLY A 191 -16.68 6.41 24.62
C GLY A 191 -17.49 6.66 23.34
N GLY A 192 -17.77 5.58 22.60
CA GLY A 192 -18.62 5.58 21.41
C GLY A 192 -17.93 5.06 20.15
N LYS A 193 -18.64 5.12 19.02
CA LYS A 193 -18.17 4.56 17.74
C LYS A 193 -17.41 5.62 16.93
N ILE A 194 -16.19 5.32 16.50
CA ILE A 194 -15.50 6.08 15.46
C ILE A 194 -16.02 5.57 14.12
N LEU A 195 -16.76 6.40 13.41
CA LEU A 195 -17.37 6.05 12.13
C LEU A 195 -16.41 6.39 10.98
N VAL A 196 -15.99 5.41 10.20
CA VAL A 196 -15.27 5.63 8.93
C VAL A 196 -16.26 5.46 7.78
N ALA A 197 -16.37 6.45 6.89
CA ALA A 197 -17.31 6.42 5.78
C ALA A 197 -16.60 6.43 4.41
N GLY A 198 -16.77 5.35 3.64
CA GLY A 198 -16.19 5.17 2.30
C GLY A 198 -15.50 3.82 2.20
N GLY A 199 -15.85 3.00 1.21
CA GLY A 199 -15.44 1.59 1.18
C GLY A 199 -14.21 1.26 0.32
N GLN A 200 -13.48 2.24 -0.20
CA GLN A 200 -12.34 1.99 -1.10
C GLN A 200 -11.00 1.94 -0.34
N MET A 201 -9.88 2.00 -1.08
CA MET A 201 -8.50 1.93 -0.56
C MET A 201 -8.29 2.74 0.73
N SER A 202 -8.59 4.04 0.70
CA SER A 202 -8.38 4.92 1.86
C SER A 202 -9.30 4.59 3.03
N GLY A 203 -10.52 4.13 2.79
CA GLY A 203 -11.47 3.80 3.85
C GLY A 203 -11.05 2.55 4.62
N VAL A 204 -10.72 1.49 3.89
CA VAL A 204 -10.19 0.24 4.46
C VAL A 204 -8.91 0.50 5.24
N GLU A 205 -7.94 1.21 4.66
CA GLU A 205 -6.65 1.47 5.32
C GLU A 205 -6.78 2.43 6.51
N THR A 206 -7.63 3.46 6.42
CA THR A 206 -7.86 4.39 7.54
C THR A 206 -8.57 3.67 8.68
N ALA A 207 -9.56 2.84 8.39
CA ALA A 207 -10.24 2.02 9.39
C ALA A 207 -9.25 1.04 10.08
N GLY A 208 -8.43 0.33 9.29
CA GLY A 208 -7.39 -0.55 9.81
C GLY A 208 -6.37 0.19 10.67
N THR A 209 -5.95 1.40 10.27
CA THR A 209 -5.01 2.24 11.00
C THR A 209 -5.59 2.73 12.33
N ILE A 210 -6.80 3.29 12.34
CA ILE A 210 -7.46 3.76 13.57
C ILE A 210 -7.65 2.59 14.55
N ALA A 211 -8.13 1.44 14.07
CA ALA A 211 -8.31 0.25 14.90
C ALA A 211 -6.96 -0.27 15.45
N SER A 212 -5.89 -0.23 14.65
CA SER A 212 -4.53 -0.57 15.12
C SER A 212 -4.04 0.41 16.19
N HIS A 213 -4.34 1.71 16.05
CA HIS A 213 -4.02 2.71 17.07
C HIS A 213 -4.82 2.47 18.36
N LEU A 214 -6.10 2.10 18.27
CA LEU A 214 -6.94 1.76 19.44
C LEU A 214 -6.38 0.54 20.16
N SER A 215 -6.11 -0.54 19.42
CA SER A 215 -5.49 -1.76 19.94
C SER A 215 -4.15 -1.45 20.62
N SER A 216 -3.29 -0.67 19.97
CA SER A 216 -2.01 -0.26 20.53
C SER A 216 -2.17 0.53 21.82
N ALA A 217 -3.09 1.49 21.88
CA ALA A 217 -3.31 2.31 23.05
C ALA A 217 -3.87 1.50 24.24
N MET A 218 -4.72 0.51 23.98
CA MET A 218 -5.27 -0.40 25.01
C MET A 218 -4.21 -1.35 25.58
N HIS A 219 -3.31 -1.84 24.72
CA HIS A 219 -2.38 -2.93 25.06
C HIS A 219 -0.94 -2.46 25.31
N SER A 220 -0.67 -1.16 25.16
CA SER A 220 0.58 -0.53 25.56
C SER A 220 0.88 -0.78 27.05
N PRO A 221 2.16 -1.00 27.43
CA PRO A 221 2.57 -0.98 28.83
C PRO A 221 2.55 0.43 29.42
N ASP A 222 2.66 1.46 28.58
CA ASP A 222 2.59 2.86 29.02
C ASP A 222 1.14 3.34 29.07
N PRO A 223 0.76 4.17 30.08
CA PRO A 223 -0.58 4.75 30.16
C PRO A 223 -0.94 5.54 28.90
N SER A 224 -2.18 5.39 28.43
CA SER A 224 -2.68 6.23 27.33
C SER A 224 -3.18 7.58 27.86
N PRO A 225 -2.96 8.69 27.12
CA PRO A 225 -3.59 9.97 27.42
C PRO A 225 -5.11 9.96 27.16
N ILE A 226 -5.64 8.95 26.47
CA ILE A 226 -7.07 8.85 26.13
C ILE A 226 -7.80 8.11 27.27
N LEU A 227 -8.82 8.77 27.83
CA LEU A 227 -9.63 8.21 28.91
C LEU A 227 -10.65 7.20 28.39
N ASN A 228 -10.90 6.14 29.17
CA ASN A 228 -11.91 5.10 28.89
C ASN A 228 -11.79 4.49 27.47
N LEU A 229 -10.56 4.17 27.04
CA LEU A 229 -10.27 3.61 25.72
C LEU A 229 -11.12 2.38 25.39
N GLU A 230 -11.40 1.54 26.39
CA GLU A 230 -12.20 0.34 26.28
C GLU A 230 -13.66 0.59 25.83
N LYS A 231 -14.12 1.84 25.89
CA LYS A 231 -15.46 2.24 25.43
C LYS A 231 -15.49 2.72 23.97
N TYR A 232 -14.35 2.78 23.29
CA TYR A 232 -14.28 3.18 21.88
C TYR A 232 -14.19 1.95 20.98
N THR A 233 -15.03 1.93 19.95
CA THR A 233 -15.00 0.93 18.87
C THR A 233 -15.00 1.62 17.53
N LEU A 234 -14.68 0.89 16.46
CA LEU A 234 -14.73 1.42 15.10
C LEU A 234 -15.90 0.83 14.33
N HIS A 235 -16.64 1.66 13.61
CA HIS A 235 -17.66 1.24 12.66
C HIS A 235 -17.30 1.73 11.26
N HIS A 236 -17.24 0.83 10.28
CA HIS A 236 -16.86 1.16 8.91
C HIS A 236 -18.03 0.98 7.95
N LEU A 237 -18.38 2.05 7.23
CA LEU A 237 -19.42 2.06 6.20
C LEU A 237 -18.79 1.85 4.82
N THR A 238 -19.17 0.76 4.15
CA THR A 238 -18.74 0.44 2.79
C THR A 238 -19.91 0.45 1.82
N GLN A 239 -19.70 0.94 0.60
CA GLN A 239 -20.77 1.01 -0.41
C GLN A 239 -20.93 -0.31 -1.18
N HIS A 240 -19.82 -1.03 -1.31
CA HIS A 240 -19.72 -2.25 -2.11
C HIS A 240 -18.87 -3.28 -1.34
N PRO A 241 -19.05 -4.58 -1.63
CA PRO A 241 -18.08 -5.60 -1.21
C PRO A 241 -16.70 -5.26 -1.78
N VAL A 242 -15.66 -5.41 -0.95
CA VAL A 242 -14.27 -5.12 -1.32
C VAL A 242 -13.38 -6.30 -0.96
N TRP A 243 -12.57 -6.73 -1.91
CA TRP A 243 -11.52 -7.72 -1.70
C TRP A 243 -10.31 -7.05 -1.06
N VAL A 244 -10.01 -7.41 0.19
CA VAL A 244 -8.90 -6.83 0.95
C VAL A 244 -7.68 -7.75 0.83
N PHE A 245 -6.69 -7.28 0.07
CA PHE A 245 -5.43 -7.97 -0.11
C PHE A 245 -4.42 -7.56 0.97
N PRO A 246 -3.68 -8.51 1.56
CA PRO A 246 -2.50 -8.15 2.32
C PRO A 246 -1.37 -7.67 1.40
N LEU A 247 -0.38 -6.98 1.97
CA LEU A 247 0.71 -6.39 1.19
C LEU A 247 1.70 -7.41 0.63
N HIS A 248 1.68 -8.64 1.17
CA HIS A 248 2.40 -9.80 0.65
C HIS A 248 1.41 -10.93 0.38
N ILE A 249 1.46 -11.46 -0.85
CA ILE A 249 0.58 -12.55 -1.31
C ILE A 249 1.39 -13.74 -1.78
N SER A 250 0.71 -14.86 -2.01
CA SER A 250 1.36 -16.04 -2.53
C SER A 250 1.28 -16.12 -4.06
N SER A 251 2.41 -16.43 -4.69
CA SER A 251 2.46 -16.87 -6.09
C SER A 251 1.92 -18.29 -6.29
N LYS A 252 1.65 -19.03 -5.20
CA LYS A 252 1.00 -20.35 -5.19
C LYS A 252 0.05 -20.53 -4.01
N PRO A 253 -1.15 -19.96 -4.09
CA PRO A 253 -2.12 -20.04 -2.99
C PRO A 253 -2.51 -21.48 -2.60
N ALA A 254 -2.40 -22.46 -3.51
CA ALA A 254 -2.77 -23.85 -3.25
C ALA A 254 -1.65 -24.71 -2.63
N ALA A 255 -0.44 -24.18 -2.44
CA ALA A 255 0.65 -24.94 -1.82
C ALA A 255 0.46 -25.05 -0.30
N ALA A 256 0.84 -26.19 0.30
CA ALA A 256 0.75 -26.38 1.75
C ALA A 256 1.66 -25.42 2.53
N ALA A 257 2.86 -25.15 2.00
CA ALA A 257 3.76 -24.08 2.44
C ALA A 257 3.83 -23.01 1.34
N PRO A 258 2.87 -22.07 1.28
CA PRO A 258 2.82 -21.07 0.21
C PRO A 258 4.01 -20.10 0.31
N PRO A 259 4.77 -19.87 -0.78
CA PRO A 259 5.77 -18.80 -0.82
C PRO A 259 5.09 -17.43 -0.83
N PHE A 260 5.77 -16.39 -0.37
CA PHE A 260 5.23 -15.04 -0.30
C PHE A 260 6.10 -14.05 -1.07
N VAL A 261 5.47 -13.11 -1.78
CA VAL A 261 6.12 -11.98 -2.45
C VAL A 261 5.26 -10.74 -2.26
N PRO A 262 5.82 -9.52 -2.41
CA PRO A 262 5.01 -8.31 -2.44
C PRO A 262 3.87 -8.38 -3.48
N LEU A 263 2.73 -7.79 -3.13
CA LEU A 263 1.48 -7.84 -3.90
C LEU A 263 1.67 -7.46 -5.37
N ASP A 264 2.41 -6.39 -5.62
CA ASP A 264 2.71 -5.85 -6.95
C ASP A 264 3.60 -6.77 -7.79
N LEU A 265 4.59 -7.45 -7.19
CA LEU A 265 5.44 -8.40 -7.94
C LEU A 265 4.64 -9.58 -8.51
N ALA A 266 3.68 -10.09 -7.74
CA ALA A 266 2.76 -11.12 -8.20
C ALA A 266 1.71 -10.58 -9.18
N SER A 267 1.18 -9.38 -8.93
CA SER A 267 0.17 -8.74 -9.77
C SER A 267 0.70 -8.31 -11.14
N TYR A 268 1.99 -7.95 -11.22
CA TYR A 268 2.67 -7.51 -12.45
C TYR A 268 3.54 -8.60 -13.07
N ASN A 269 3.24 -9.87 -12.79
CA ASN A 269 3.88 -11.00 -13.45
C ASN A 269 3.26 -11.24 -14.83
N LEU A 270 4.00 -10.93 -15.91
CA LEU A 270 3.56 -11.10 -17.29
C LEU A 270 3.35 -12.57 -17.68
N SER A 271 3.95 -13.53 -16.99
CA SER A 271 3.68 -14.96 -17.20
C SER A 271 2.21 -15.34 -16.90
N ASN A 272 1.47 -14.47 -16.20
CA ASN A 272 0.03 -14.63 -15.96
C ASN A 272 -0.84 -13.96 -17.03
N ARG A 273 -0.24 -13.45 -18.11
CA ARG A 273 -0.91 -12.75 -19.22
C ARG A 273 -0.56 -13.44 -20.53
N SER A 274 -1.36 -13.17 -21.56
CA SER A 274 -1.03 -13.51 -22.95
C SER A 274 0.12 -12.68 -23.48
N ASP A 275 0.86 -13.21 -24.46
CA ASP A 275 1.95 -12.49 -25.15
C ASP A 275 1.50 -11.18 -25.79
N HIS A 276 0.23 -11.11 -26.20
CA HIS A 276 -0.41 -9.88 -26.65
C HIS A 276 -1.24 -9.30 -25.50
N LEU A 277 -0.72 -8.27 -24.83
CA LEU A 277 -1.42 -7.64 -23.72
C LEU A 277 -2.63 -6.87 -24.25
N THR A 278 -3.82 -7.24 -23.77
CA THR A 278 -5.06 -6.49 -23.91
C THR A 278 -5.34 -5.71 -22.63
N ASN A 279 -6.06 -4.59 -22.74
CA ASN A 279 -6.48 -3.83 -21.58
C ASN A 279 -7.53 -4.62 -20.76
N MET A 280 -7.24 -4.90 -19.50
CA MET A 280 -8.13 -5.62 -18.57
C MET A 280 -8.92 -4.68 -17.64
N GLN A 281 -8.84 -3.36 -17.86
CA GLN A 281 -9.53 -2.32 -17.08
C GLN A 281 -10.30 -1.39 -18.02
N GLY A 282 -11.05 -0.44 -17.46
CA GLY A 282 -12.02 0.37 -18.21
C GLY A 282 -13.41 -0.24 -18.04
N HIS A 283 -14.04 -0.71 -19.12
CA HIS A 283 -15.30 -1.44 -19.03
C HIS A 283 -15.04 -2.88 -18.63
N ILE A 284 -15.73 -3.39 -17.61
CA ILE A 284 -15.61 -4.77 -17.16
C ILE A 284 -16.85 -5.56 -17.59
N SER A 285 -16.72 -6.49 -18.53
CA SER A 285 -17.81 -7.39 -18.91
C SER A 285 -18.24 -8.29 -17.75
N LEU A 286 -19.39 -8.97 -17.86
CA LEU A 286 -19.83 -9.93 -16.83
C LEU A 286 -18.84 -11.10 -16.68
N GLU A 287 -18.34 -11.62 -17.79
CA GLU A 287 -17.33 -12.67 -17.82
C GLU A 287 -16.02 -12.21 -17.14
N ALA A 288 -15.53 -11.03 -17.50
CA ALA A 288 -14.31 -10.48 -16.91
C ALA A 288 -14.45 -10.18 -15.41
N ALA A 289 -15.64 -9.75 -14.95
CA ALA A 289 -15.95 -9.58 -13.54
C ALA A 289 -15.89 -10.93 -12.81
N ASN A 290 -16.62 -11.93 -13.29
CA ASN A 290 -16.64 -13.27 -12.73
C ASN A 290 -15.23 -13.88 -12.64
N ASP A 291 -14.45 -13.78 -13.71
CA ASP A 291 -13.06 -14.27 -13.75
C ASP A 291 -12.15 -13.54 -12.75
N ALA A 292 -12.31 -12.23 -12.61
CA ALA A 292 -11.53 -11.45 -11.65
C ALA A 292 -11.91 -11.81 -10.20
N HIS A 293 -13.20 -11.93 -9.88
CA HIS A 293 -13.68 -12.39 -8.58
C HIS A 293 -13.18 -13.80 -8.26
N PHE A 294 -13.21 -14.73 -9.21
CA PHE A 294 -12.66 -16.07 -9.03
C PHE A 294 -11.16 -16.06 -8.72
N ARG A 295 -10.38 -15.28 -9.48
CA ARG A 295 -8.95 -15.12 -9.24
C ARG A 295 -8.65 -14.49 -7.89
N TYR A 296 -9.41 -13.48 -7.46
CA TYR A 296 -9.24 -12.84 -6.15
C TYR A 296 -9.56 -13.81 -5.02
N LYS A 297 -10.68 -14.53 -5.10
CA LYS A 297 -11.03 -15.59 -4.16
C LYS A 297 -9.94 -16.67 -4.07
N ALA A 298 -9.41 -17.11 -5.20
CA ALA A 298 -8.34 -18.11 -5.24
C ALA A 298 -7.02 -17.59 -4.65
N ALA A 299 -6.64 -16.34 -4.95
CA ALA A 299 -5.45 -15.71 -4.39
C ALA A 299 -5.53 -15.53 -2.87
N LEU A 300 -6.72 -15.24 -2.35
CA LEU A 300 -6.95 -15.05 -0.92
C LEU A 300 -7.28 -16.35 -0.16
N GLY A 301 -7.72 -17.40 -0.87
CA GLY A 301 -8.16 -18.67 -0.28
C GLY A 301 -9.48 -18.56 0.47
N THR A 302 -10.23 -17.48 0.30
CA THR A 302 -11.49 -17.25 1.04
C THR A 302 -12.33 -16.23 0.30
N ASN A 303 -13.64 -16.24 0.54
CA ASN A 303 -14.54 -15.14 0.17
C ASN A 303 -14.71 -14.11 1.31
N GLN A 304 -13.80 -14.15 2.29
CA GLN A 304 -13.74 -13.32 3.49
C GLN A 304 -14.77 -13.68 4.59
N SER A 305 -15.56 -14.75 4.42
CA SER A 305 -16.51 -15.20 5.45
C SER A 305 -15.84 -15.66 6.74
N ASP A 306 -14.57 -16.06 6.67
CA ASP A 306 -13.78 -16.48 7.84
C ASP A 306 -13.46 -15.31 8.79
N PHE A 307 -13.74 -14.08 8.38
CA PHE A 307 -13.51 -12.87 9.19
C PHE A 307 -14.81 -12.29 9.73
N SER A 308 -15.82 -12.12 8.88
CA SER A 308 -17.18 -11.73 9.29
C SER A 308 -18.14 -11.86 8.11
N ARG A 309 -19.41 -12.17 8.38
CA ARG A 309 -20.48 -12.13 7.36
C ARG A 309 -20.61 -10.75 6.70
N ALA A 310 -20.27 -9.67 7.41
CA ALA A 310 -20.41 -8.30 6.91
C ALA A 310 -19.42 -7.96 5.78
N VAL A 311 -18.28 -8.67 5.70
CA VAL A 311 -17.24 -8.47 4.67
C VAL A 311 -17.21 -9.58 3.62
N THR A 312 -18.11 -10.57 3.72
CA THR A 312 -18.21 -11.64 2.74
C THR A 312 -18.54 -11.09 1.35
N VAL A 313 -17.80 -11.55 0.34
CA VAL A 313 -18.14 -11.35 -1.08
C VAL A 313 -18.95 -12.57 -1.53
N LEU A 314 -20.22 -12.37 -1.82
CA LEU A 314 -21.15 -13.43 -2.21
C LEU A 314 -21.02 -13.71 -3.72
N THR A 315 -21.46 -14.89 -4.15
CA THR A 315 -21.48 -15.23 -5.58
C THR A 315 -22.35 -14.25 -6.37
N ASP A 316 -23.46 -13.78 -5.78
CA ASP A 316 -24.34 -12.76 -6.38
C ASP A 316 -23.62 -11.42 -6.60
N ASP A 317 -22.51 -11.16 -5.89
CA ASP A 317 -21.70 -9.96 -6.11
C ASP A 317 -20.81 -10.10 -7.37
N PHE A 318 -20.58 -11.30 -7.91
CA PHE A 318 -19.58 -11.57 -8.98
C PHE A 318 -19.94 -10.96 -10.34
N ASP A 319 -21.21 -10.66 -10.56
CA ASP A 319 -21.66 -9.96 -11.75
C ASP A 319 -21.25 -8.48 -11.74
N ASN A 320 -20.85 -7.91 -10.61
CA ASN A 320 -20.41 -6.53 -10.49
C ASN A 320 -18.89 -6.41 -10.69
N PRO A 321 -18.38 -5.25 -11.15
CA PRO A 321 -16.94 -5.01 -11.19
C PRO A 321 -16.30 -5.17 -9.79
N PRO A 322 -15.20 -5.93 -9.65
CA PRO A 322 -14.58 -6.14 -8.35
C PRO A 322 -13.87 -4.87 -7.87
N TYR A 323 -14.02 -4.57 -6.58
CA TYR A 323 -13.23 -3.57 -5.89
C TYR A 323 -12.15 -4.25 -5.07
N LEU A 324 -10.95 -3.67 -5.11
CA LEU A 324 -9.83 -4.12 -4.27
C LEU A 324 -9.39 -3.02 -3.31
N ALA A 325 -8.96 -3.45 -2.14
CA ALA A 325 -8.22 -2.65 -1.17
C ALA A 325 -6.97 -3.42 -0.72
N ALA A 326 -5.97 -2.72 -0.19
CA ALA A 326 -4.78 -3.32 0.37
C ALA A 326 -4.65 -2.94 1.85
N SER A 327 -4.57 -3.92 2.74
CA SER A 327 -4.36 -3.71 4.18
C SER A 327 -3.90 -5.02 4.82
N ASP A 328 -2.94 -4.94 5.75
CA ASP A 328 -2.44 -6.12 6.47
C ASP A 328 -3.33 -6.53 7.66
N TYR A 329 -3.93 -5.58 8.40
CA TYR A 329 -4.61 -5.88 9.67
C TYR A 329 -6.13 -5.72 9.67
N TYR A 330 -6.71 -4.98 8.71
CA TYR A 330 -8.14 -4.64 8.68
C TYR A 330 -9.06 -5.85 8.89
N LEU A 331 -8.89 -6.94 8.12
CA LEU A 331 -9.80 -8.09 8.21
C LEU A 331 -9.69 -8.84 9.55
N ASP A 332 -8.49 -8.98 10.11
CA ASP A 332 -8.32 -9.60 11.43
C ASP A 332 -8.86 -8.72 12.57
N LEU A 333 -8.86 -7.39 12.41
CA LEU A 333 -9.52 -6.46 13.34
C LEU A 333 -11.05 -6.44 13.19
N VAL A 334 -11.58 -6.78 12.02
CA VAL A 334 -13.00 -7.11 11.83
C VAL A 334 -13.33 -8.41 12.56
N ARG A 335 -12.53 -9.46 12.36
CA ARG A 335 -12.68 -10.77 13.03
C ARG A 335 -12.65 -10.64 14.56
N SER A 336 -11.81 -9.77 15.10
CA SER A 336 -11.72 -9.56 16.55
C SER A 336 -12.86 -8.72 17.13
N GLY A 337 -13.73 -8.17 16.28
CA GLY A 337 -14.84 -7.30 16.69
C GLY A 337 -14.44 -5.86 17.00
N LEU A 338 -13.18 -5.47 16.79
CA LEU A 338 -12.76 -4.06 16.99
C LEU A 338 -13.28 -3.15 15.86
N ILE A 339 -13.51 -3.73 14.67
CA ILE A 339 -14.16 -3.07 13.54
C ILE A 339 -15.49 -3.78 13.24
N SER A 340 -16.61 -3.06 13.42
CA SER A 340 -17.90 -3.44 12.82
C SER A 340 -18.03 -2.87 11.42
N VAL A 341 -18.72 -3.58 10.53
CA VAL A 341 -18.89 -3.17 9.13
C VAL A 341 -20.36 -3.21 8.75
N SER A 342 -20.85 -2.18 8.06
CA SER A 342 -22.19 -2.17 7.46
C SER A 342 -22.13 -1.65 6.02
N ARG A 343 -23.11 -2.07 5.20
CA ARG A 343 -23.23 -1.62 3.80
C ARG A 343 -24.08 -0.35 3.74
N GLY A 344 -23.60 0.66 3.02
CA GLY A 344 -24.36 1.89 2.75
C GLY A 344 -23.49 3.14 2.62
N LYS A 345 -24.16 4.27 2.48
CA LYS A 345 -23.56 5.62 2.45
C LYS A 345 -23.97 6.39 3.69
N LEU A 346 -23.05 7.18 4.24
CA LEU A 346 -23.41 8.16 5.26
C LEU A 346 -24.26 9.26 4.62
N GLU A 347 -25.51 9.38 5.06
CA GLU A 347 -26.48 10.33 4.51
C GLU A 347 -26.55 11.61 5.34
N SER A 348 -26.71 11.47 6.65
CA SER A 348 -26.84 12.58 7.59
C SER A 348 -26.23 12.26 8.94
N LEU A 349 -25.92 13.30 9.69
CA LEU A 349 -25.43 13.24 11.06
C LEU A 349 -26.20 14.25 11.92
N SER A 350 -26.81 13.79 13.01
CA SER A 350 -27.51 14.62 13.97
C SER A 350 -27.04 14.28 15.39
N GLY A 351 -26.39 15.23 16.06
CA GLY A 351 -25.70 14.99 17.33
C GLY A 351 -24.71 13.83 17.21
N ARG A 352 -25.01 12.72 17.90
CA ARG A 352 -24.22 11.49 17.92
C ARG A 352 -24.85 10.32 17.15
N VAL A 353 -25.81 10.61 16.26
CA VAL A 353 -26.52 9.60 15.46
C VAL A 353 -26.26 9.84 13.97
N ALA A 354 -25.71 8.83 13.30
CA ALA A 354 -25.47 8.82 11.86
C ALA A 354 -26.53 7.97 11.14
N THR A 355 -27.11 8.50 10.07
CA THR A 355 -28.10 7.80 9.24
C THR A 355 -27.44 7.24 7.99
N VAL A 356 -27.75 5.99 7.65
CA VAL A 356 -27.19 5.25 6.52
C VAL A 356 -28.22 5.13 5.40
N SER A 357 -27.83 5.53 4.19
CA SER A 357 -28.64 5.39 2.98
C SER A 357 -28.17 4.19 2.14
N PRO A 358 -29.09 3.45 1.47
CA PRO A 358 -30.54 3.70 1.39
C PRO A 358 -31.36 3.00 2.49
N SER A 359 -30.74 2.30 3.44
CA SER A 359 -31.44 1.48 4.43
C SER A 359 -32.24 2.29 5.46
N GLY A 360 -31.87 3.54 5.71
CA GLY A 360 -32.37 4.35 6.83
C GLY A 360 -31.85 3.87 8.19
N GLU A 361 -30.89 2.94 8.21
CA GLU A 361 -30.30 2.42 9.45
C GLU A 361 -29.61 3.55 10.22
N GLN A 362 -29.77 3.55 11.54
CA GLN A 362 -29.15 4.54 12.43
C GLN A 362 -28.00 3.93 13.23
N ILE A 363 -26.82 4.53 13.12
CA ILE A 363 -25.66 4.22 13.95
C ILE A 363 -25.64 5.24 15.08
N THR A 364 -25.95 4.80 16.30
CA THR A 364 -25.96 5.63 17.51
C THR A 364 -24.58 5.71 18.19
N ASP A 365 -24.45 6.63 19.14
CA ASP A 365 -23.27 6.80 20.01
C ASP A 365 -21.99 7.09 19.24
N VAL A 366 -22.09 7.74 18.09
CA VAL A 366 -20.94 8.14 17.29
C VAL A 366 -20.10 9.14 18.10
N ALA A 367 -18.79 8.92 18.16
CA ALA A 367 -17.82 9.74 18.87
C ALA A 367 -16.94 10.57 17.93
N ALA A 368 -16.80 10.14 16.69
CA ALA A 368 -16.08 10.85 15.64
C ALA A 368 -16.50 10.30 14.27
N VAL A 369 -16.38 11.11 13.21
CA VAL A 369 -16.58 10.68 11.83
C VAL A 369 -15.30 10.96 11.03
N VAL A 370 -14.83 9.96 10.29
CA VAL A 370 -13.72 10.06 9.35
C VAL A 370 -14.23 9.76 7.95
N LEU A 371 -14.29 10.79 7.11
CA LEU A 371 -14.78 10.74 5.75
C LEU A 371 -13.65 10.31 4.82
N ALA A 372 -13.72 9.08 4.30
CA ALA A 372 -12.84 8.54 3.28
C ALA A 372 -13.48 8.66 1.88
N THR A 373 -13.93 9.87 1.57
CA THR A 373 -14.81 10.19 0.43
C THR A 373 -14.07 10.62 -0.84
N GLY A 374 -12.73 10.59 -0.83
CA GLY A 374 -11.91 10.82 -2.01
C GLY A 374 -11.54 12.30 -2.22
N PHE A 375 -11.11 12.65 -3.44
CA PHE A 375 -10.58 13.97 -3.75
C PHE A 375 -11.08 14.46 -5.10
N GLU A 376 -11.37 15.76 -5.19
CA GLU A 376 -11.78 16.45 -6.40
C GLU A 376 -10.55 16.80 -7.26
N ALA A 377 -10.39 16.12 -8.38
CA ALA A 377 -9.28 16.38 -9.31
C ALA A 377 -9.39 17.76 -9.99
N SER A 378 -10.61 18.27 -10.21
CA SER A 378 -10.86 19.56 -10.87
C SER A 378 -10.15 20.74 -10.20
N SER A 379 -10.08 20.73 -8.87
CA SER A 379 -9.39 21.76 -8.09
C SER A 379 -7.90 21.87 -8.42
N SER A 380 -7.24 20.77 -8.79
CA SER A 380 -5.83 20.74 -9.23
C SER A 380 -5.61 21.39 -10.60
N LEU A 381 -6.67 21.78 -11.31
CA LEU A 381 -6.66 22.41 -12.63
C LEU A 381 -7.32 23.80 -12.64
N SER A 382 -7.68 24.32 -11.46
CA SER A 382 -8.40 25.60 -11.31
C SER A 382 -7.65 26.81 -11.86
N PHE A 383 -6.35 26.70 -12.12
CA PHE A 383 -5.54 27.74 -12.77
C PHE A 383 -5.72 27.78 -14.30
N LEU A 384 -6.37 26.79 -14.91
CA LEU A 384 -6.68 26.81 -16.34
C LEU A 384 -7.97 27.61 -16.59
N PRO A 385 -8.04 28.42 -17.66
CA PRO A 385 -9.26 29.13 -18.02
C PRO A 385 -10.46 28.19 -18.27
N ASP A 386 -11.67 28.68 -18.02
CA ASP A 386 -12.92 27.93 -18.23
C ASP A 386 -13.07 27.34 -19.64
N SER A 387 -12.57 28.06 -20.66
CA SER A 387 -12.58 27.59 -22.05
C SER A 387 -11.74 26.33 -22.25
N ILE A 388 -10.59 26.24 -21.56
CA ILE A 388 -9.72 25.08 -21.58
C ILE A 388 -10.33 23.96 -20.73
N GLN A 389 -10.85 24.26 -19.54
CA GLN A 389 -11.52 23.26 -18.69
C GLN A 389 -12.70 22.60 -19.43
N LYS A 390 -13.52 23.37 -20.15
CA LYS A 390 -14.59 22.86 -21.03
C LYS A 390 -14.05 21.97 -22.15
N THR A 391 -12.95 22.38 -22.78
CA THR A 391 -12.30 21.58 -23.83
C THR A 391 -11.80 20.23 -23.30
N LEU A 392 -11.26 20.21 -22.07
CA LEU A 392 -10.85 19.00 -21.36
C LEU A 392 -12.02 18.19 -20.80
N SER A 393 -13.26 18.66 -21.02
CA SER A 393 -14.49 18.06 -20.51
C SER A 393 -14.46 17.88 -18.99
N LEU A 394 -13.89 18.84 -18.25
CA LEU A 394 -13.83 18.79 -16.79
C LEU A 394 -15.20 19.17 -16.20
N ASP A 395 -15.72 18.34 -15.28
CA ASP A 395 -16.94 18.61 -14.52
C ASP A 395 -16.62 18.61 -13.02
N GLN A 396 -17.05 19.64 -12.30
CA GLN A 396 -16.50 19.96 -10.97
C GLN A 396 -16.99 19.09 -9.80
N PRO A 397 -18.20 18.48 -9.79
CA PRO A 397 -18.64 17.65 -8.65
C PRO A 397 -18.41 16.14 -8.82
N ASP A 398 -18.08 15.64 -10.01
CA ASP A 398 -18.01 14.19 -10.25
C ASP A 398 -16.57 13.65 -10.14
N LEU A 399 -16.32 12.87 -9.10
CA LEU A 399 -15.03 12.22 -8.82
C LEU A 399 -14.60 11.22 -9.89
N ASN A 400 -15.53 10.71 -10.71
CA ASN A 400 -15.23 9.81 -11.82
C ASN A 400 -14.91 10.58 -13.12
N ASN A 401 -15.17 11.88 -13.19
CA ASN A 401 -14.96 12.70 -14.39
C ASN A 401 -13.53 13.26 -14.47
N THR A 402 -12.55 12.37 -14.66
CA THR A 402 -11.16 12.75 -14.98
C THR A 402 -11.08 13.48 -16.32
N VAL A 403 -10.14 14.40 -16.51
CA VAL A 403 -9.94 15.11 -17.80
C VAL A 403 -9.82 14.15 -18.98
N ALA A 404 -10.49 14.49 -20.09
CA ALA A 404 -10.42 13.72 -21.32
C ALA A 404 -9.15 14.13 -22.09
N LEU A 405 -8.17 13.23 -22.12
CA LEU A 405 -6.86 13.47 -22.71
C LEU A 405 -6.52 12.38 -23.73
N ALA A 406 -5.91 12.80 -24.83
CA ALA A 406 -5.34 11.94 -25.83
C ALA A 406 -4.12 11.18 -25.28
N PHE A 407 -3.86 10.06 -25.93
CA PHE A 407 -2.75 9.14 -25.70
C PHE A 407 -2.52 8.86 -24.22
N HIS A 408 -3.49 8.15 -23.62
CA HIS A 408 -3.47 7.67 -22.24
C HIS A 408 -3.12 8.75 -21.20
N GLY A 409 -3.75 9.92 -21.31
CA GLY A 409 -3.63 10.94 -20.27
C GLY A 409 -2.52 11.97 -20.46
N THR A 410 -2.03 12.21 -21.69
CA THR A 410 -0.83 13.04 -21.92
C THR A 410 -1.09 14.42 -22.48
N TYR A 411 -1.98 14.60 -23.46
CA TYR A 411 -2.23 15.92 -24.08
C TYR A 411 -3.66 16.04 -24.60
N HIS A 412 -4.05 17.21 -25.09
CA HIS A 412 -5.31 17.38 -25.80
C HIS A 412 -5.09 17.99 -27.20
N PRO A 413 -5.58 17.36 -28.30
CA PRO A 413 -5.29 17.83 -29.66
C PRO A 413 -5.77 19.26 -29.97
N ARG A 414 -6.80 19.72 -29.25
CA ARG A 414 -7.35 21.08 -29.42
C ARG A 414 -6.68 22.15 -28.55
N VAL A 415 -5.73 21.77 -27.70
CA VAL A 415 -5.03 22.71 -26.81
C VAL A 415 -3.53 22.59 -27.07
N ALA A 416 -3.00 23.52 -27.86
CA ALA A 416 -1.61 23.50 -28.27
C ALA A 416 -0.66 23.64 -27.06
N ASN A 417 0.46 22.92 -27.12
CA ASN A 417 1.55 23.03 -26.14
C ASN A 417 1.16 22.78 -24.68
N LEU A 418 0.03 22.12 -24.42
CA LEU A 418 -0.40 21.65 -23.10
C LEU A 418 -0.14 20.16 -22.96
N GLY A 419 0.54 19.77 -21.87
CA GLY A 419 0.83 18.39 -21.54
C GLY A 419 0.46 18.06 -20.10
N PHE A 420 0.27 16.77 -19.81
CA PHE A 420 -0.09 16.22 -18.52
C PHE A 420 0.79 15.02 -18.20
N VAL A 421 1.27 14.95 -16.96
CA VAL A 421 2.00 13.79 -16.43
C VAL A 421 1.42 13.44 -15.08
N GLY A 422 1.08 12.16 -14.86
CA GLY A 422 0.60 11.66 -13.58
C GLY A 422 -0.80 12.10 -13.17
N PHE A 423 -1.58 12.67 -14.08
CA PHE A 423 -2.94 13.13 -13.81
C PHE A 423 -3.98 12.01 -14.04
N TYR A 424 -3.87 10.93 -13.27
CA TYR A 424 -4.77 9.78 -13.36
C TYR A 424 -4.96 9.09 -12.00
N ARG A 425 -5.97 8.22 -11.91
CA ARG A 425 -6.32 7.46 -10.70
C ARG A 425 -5.72 6.05 -10.73
N ALA A 426 -4.42 5.91 -10.45
CA ALA A 426 -3.73 4.62 -10.27
C ALA A 426 -2.35 4.85 -9.65
N PRO A 427 -1.67 3.82 -9.10
CA PRO A 427 -0.37 3.99 -8.44
C PRO A 427 0.85 3.81 -9.39
N TYR A 428 0.70 4.04 -10.71
CA TYR A 428 1.63 3.53 -11.72
C TYR A 428 2.84 4.44 -12.03
N TRP A 429 3.89 4.44 -11.20
CA TRP A 429 5.09 5.26 -11.44
C TRP A 429 5.76 5.04 -12.81
N GLY A 430 5.79 3.80 -13.30
CA GLY A 430 6.29 3.51 -14.65
C GLY A 430 5.47 4.20 -15.76
N VAL A 431 4.14 4.22 -15.63
CA VAL A 431 3.26 4.90 -16.60
C VAL A 431 3.47 6.41 -16.54
N MET A 432 3.68 6.97 -15.34
CA MET A 432 4.01 8.38 -15.17
C MET A 432 5.31 8.75 -15.88
N GLU A 433 6.35 7.94 -15.75
CA GLU A 433 7.61 8.12 -16.50
C GLU A 433 7.39 8.01 -18.01
N MET A 434 6.57 7.06 -18.45
CA MET A 434 6.25 6.89 -19.86
C MET A 434 5.47 8.07 -20.45
N GLN A 435 4.54 8.67 -19.70
CA GLN A 435 3.85 9.90 -20.09
C GLN A 435 4.83 11.06 -20.28
N ALA A 436 5.78 11.23 -19.36
CA ALA A 436 6.82 12.25 -19.44
C ALA A 436 7.71 12.09 -20.69
N ARG A 437 8.16 10.85 -20.96
CA ARG A 437 8.95 10.54 -22.16
C ARG A 437 8.18 10.74 -23.44
N PHE A 438 6.92 10.34 -23.47
CA PHE A 438 6.03 10.53 -24.61
C PHE A 438 5.88 12.02 -24.94
N LEU A 439 5.56 12.85 -23.95
CA LEU A 439 5.43 14.29 -24.16
C LEU A 439 6.74 14.93 -24.60
N THR A 440 7.85 14.52 -24.00
CA THR A 440 9.19 15.00 -24.40
C THR A 440 9.46 14.70 -25.88
N ALA A 441 9.21 13.46 -26.33
CA ALA A 441 9.39 13.08 -27.72
C ALA A 441 8.43 13.85 -28.66
N LEU A 442 7.17 13.98 -28.26
CA LEU A 442 6.15 14.72 -29.00
C LEU A 442 6.55 16.18 -29.22
N TRP A 443 6.98 16.87 -28.16
CA TRP A 443 7.36 18.28 -28.20
C TRP A 443 8.71 18.51 -28.88
N ALA A 444 9.69 17.62 -28.68
CA ALA A 444 10.96 17.70 -29.38
C ALA A 444 10.79 17.51 -30.91
N SER A 445 9.78 16.76 -31.33
CA SER A 445 9.39 16.63 -32.73
C SER A 445 8.55 17.80 -33.26
N GLY A 446 8.15 18.78 -32.44
CA GLY A 446 7.34 19.93 -32.86
C GLY A 446 5.82 19.73 -32.73
N GLY A 447 5.37 18.72 -31.99
CA GLY A 447 3.96 18.48 -31.67
C GLY A 447 3.30 17.32 -32.43
N PRO A 448 2.01 17.04 -32.17
CA PRO A 448 1.30 15.84 -32.63
C PRO A 448 1.03 15.76 -34.13
N THR A 449 1.15 16.87 -34.86
CA THR A 449 0.94 16.93 -36.31
C THR A 449 2.25 17.15 -37.08
N ALA A 450 3.39 17.14 -36.40
CA ALA A 450 4.67 17.46 -37.01
C ALA A 450 5.14 16.35 -37.95
N SER A 451 5.73 16.73 -39.09
CA SER A 451 6.30 15.79 -40.06
C SER A 451 7.54 15.06 -39.53
N SER A 452 8.22 15.63 -38.54
CA SER A 452 9.39 15.11 -37.82
C SER A 452 9.07 14.05 -36.77
N LEU A 453 7.81 13.65 -36.60
CA LEU A 453 7.46 12.58 -35.67
C LEU A 453 8.07 11.23 -36.09
N PRO A 454 8.64 10.46 -35.15
CA PRO A 454 9.06 9.10 -35.41
C PRO A 454 7.90 8.24 -35.96
N PRO A 455 8.15 7.31 -36.89
CA PRO A 455 7.09 6.51 -37.51
C PRO A 455 6.20 5.75 -36.50
N ALA A 456 6.80 5.16 -35.46
CA ALA A 456 6.08 4.44 -34.41
C ALA A 456 5.13 5.38 -33.64
N LEU A 457 5.61 6.57 -33.29
CA LEU A 457 4.82 7.59 -32.60
C LEU A 457 3.66 8.08 -33.48
N LYS A 458 3.93 8.35 -34.76
CA LYS A 458 2.90 8.75 -35.74
C LYS A 458 1.82 7.67 -35.90
N GLN A 459 2.21 6.39 -35.96
CA GLN A 459 1.28 5.27 -36.05
C GLN A 459 0.44 5.14 -34.78
N ALA A 460 1.05 5.30 -33.59
CA ALA A 460 0.35 5.23 -32.32
C ALA A 460 -0.71 6.33 -32.20
N LEU A 461 -0.35 7.57 -32.56
CA LEU A 461 -1.26 8.72 -32.59
C LEU A 461 -2.44 8.51 -33.55
N SER A 462 -2.23 7.89 -34.71
CA SER A 462 -3.32 7.64 -35.67
C SER A 462 -4.36 6.62 -35.21
N LYS A 463 -4.04 5.84 -34.15
CA LYS A 463 -4.91 4.80 -33.58
C LYS A 463 -5.47 5.20 -32.22
N ASP A 464 -5.08 6.36 -31.70
CA ASP A 464 -5.48 6.78 -30.37
C ASP A 464 -6.99 7.05 -30.30
N THR A 465 -7.62 6.47 -29.28
CA THR A 465 -9.05 6.62 -28.97
C THR A 465 -9.26 6.96 -27.49
N SER A 466 -8.20 7.47 -26.83
CA SER A 466 -8.19 7.68 -25.38
C SER A 466 -9.25 8.67 -24.90
N ILE A 467 -9.53 9.72 -25.70
CA ILE A 467 -10.56 10.72 -25.37
C ILE A 467 -11.94 10.08 -25.42
N GLU A 468 -12.32 9.43 -26.54
CA GLU A 468 -13.65 8.83 -26.66
C GLU A 468 -13.88 7.77 -25.59
N ARG A 469 -12.87 6.92 -25.34
CA ARG A 469 -12.94 5.89 -24.31
C ARG A 469 -13.10 6.47 -22.91
N THR A 470 -12.36 7.53 -22.57
CA THR A 470 -12.47 8.18 -21.25
C THR A 470 -13.87 8.76 -21.05
N LEU A 471 -14.41 9.43 -22.07
CA LEU A 471 -15.76 10.00 -21.99
C LEU A 471 -16.84 8.92 -21.89
N ALA A 472 -16.71 7.82 -22.64
CA ALA A 472 -17.66 6.70 -22.59
C ALA A 472 -17.73 6.02 -21.21
N LEU A 473 -16.59 5.92 -20.50
CA LEU A 473 -16.51 5.25 -19.20
C LEU A 473 -17.13 6.05 -18.04
N ARG A 474 -17.32 7.38 -18.19
CA ARG A 474 -17.86 8.24 -17.12
C ARG A 474 -19.29 7.86 -16.71
N SER A 475 -20.10 7.47 -17.68
CA SER A 475 -21.48 7.04 -17.47
C SER A 475 -21.65 5.52 -17.45
N ASP A 476 -20.55 4.77 -17.50
CA ASP A 476 -20.58 3.32 -17.54
C ASP A 476 -20.74 2.73 -16.13
N PRO A 477 -21.88 2.08 -15.80
CA PRO A 477 -22.07 1.47 -14.49
C PRO A 477 -21.12 0.30 -14.22
N ARG A 478 -20.45 -0.22 -15.25
CA ARG A 478 -19.48 -1.31 -15.18
C ARG A 478 -18.03 -0.82 -15.33
N ALA A 479 -17.79 0.49 -15.19
CA ALA A 479 -16.45 1.03 -15.13
C ALA A 479 -15.69 0.42 -13.94
N SER A 480 -14.48 -0.06 -14.23
CA SER A 480 -13.54 -0.56 -13.22
C SER A 480 -13.15 0.53 -12.24
N GLN A 481 -12.65 0.12 -11.06
CA GLN A 481 -12.07 1.02 -10.06
C GLN A 481 -10.94 1.93 -10.63
N PHE A 482 -10.22 1.46 -11.66
CA PHE A 482 -9.11 2.16 -12.32
C PHE A 482 -9.31 2.24 -13.84
N PRO A 483 -10.18 3.15 -14.33
CA PRO A 483 -10.73 3.08 -15.69
C PRO A 483 -9.74 3.40 -16.83
N MET A 484 -8.58 3.99 -16.54
CA MET A 484 -7.61 4.38 -17.58
C MET A 484 -7.00 3.18 -18.32
N GLY A 485 -6.83 2.05 -17.62
CA GLY A 485 -6.20 0.86 -18.16
C GLY A 485 -5.32 0.16 -17.11
N ASP A 486 -4.97 -1.11 -17.35
CA ASP A 486 -4.03 -1.83 -16.49
C ASP A 486 -2.56 -1.49 -16.78
N TYR A 487 -1.72 -1.63 -15.74
CA TYR A 487 -0.31 -1.25 -15.77
C TYR A 487 0.47 -1.85 -16.95
N ALA A 488 0.36 -3.17 -17.17
CA ALA A 488 1.16 -3.85 -18.17
C ALA A 488 0.78 -3.42 -19.60
N TRP A 489 -0.52 -3.32 -19.87
CA TRP A 489 -1.01 -2.83 -21.16
C TRP A 489 -0.58 -1.37 -21.42
N LEU A 490 -0.74 -0.47 -20.43
CA LEU A 490 -0.30 0.91 -20.58
C LEU A 490 1.20 1.03 -20.87
N MET A 491 2.03 0.29 -20.13
CA MET A 491 3.49 0.26 -20.37
C MET A 491 3.82 -0.22 -21.78
N GLN A 492 3.09 -1.22 -22.31
CA GLN A 492 3.24 -1.70 -23.68
C GLN A 492 2.89 -0.61 -24.71
N GLU A 493 1.75 0.06 -24.58
CA GLU A 493 1.29 1.08 -25.53
C GLU A 493 2.29 2.25 -25.62
N PHE A 494 2.76 2.74 -24.47
CA PHE A 494 3.78 3.77 -24.43
C PHE A 494 5.12 3.30 -25.00
N ALA A 495 5.56 2.09 -24.64
CA ALA A 495 6.80 1.53 -25.14
C ALA A 495 6.76 1.37 -26.67
N ALA A 496 5.64 0.92 -27.23
CA ALA A 496 5.44 0.81 -28.67
C ALA A 496 5.53 2.18 -29.35
N ALA A 497 4.85 3.21 -28.83
CA ALA A 497 4.90 4.56 -29.39
C ALA A 497 6.30 5.19 -29.32
N LEU A 498 7.04 4.93 -28.24
CA LEU A 498 8.41 5.41 -28.05
C LEU A 498 9.47 4.54 -28.77
N GLY A 499 9.09 3.39 -29.32
CA GLY A 499 10.01 2.39 -29.86
C GLY A 499 10.99 1.85 -28.81
N LEU A 500 10.52 1.70 -27.57
CA LEU A 500 11.25 1.06 -26.46
C LEU A 500 10.93 -0.44 -26.44
N ARG A 501 11.90 -1.24 -26.04
CA ARG A 501 11.71 -2.68 -25.82
C ARG A 501 11.76 -2.97 -24.34
N CYS A 502 10.84 -3.81 -23.87
CA CYS A 502 10.94 -4.39 -22.54
C CYS A 502 12.22 -5.25 -22.49
N ARG A 503 13.13 -4.91 -21.59
CA ARG A 503 14.34 -5.71 -21.36
C ARG A 503 13.97 -7.01 -20.67
N ALA A 504 14.70 -8.07 -21.00
CA ALA A 504 14.68 -9.28 -20.17
C ALA A 504 15.26 -8.98 -18.78
N HIS A 505 14.93 -9.85 -17.82
CA HIS A 505 15.64 -9.89 -16.55
C HIS A 505 17.13 -10.21 -16.79
N SER A 506 17.98 -9.74 -15.89
CA SER A 506 19.44 -9.94 -15.98
C SER A 506 19.82 -11.39 -15.70
N GLY A 507 19.12 -12.02 -14.74
CA GLY A 507 19.26 -13.42 -14.37
C GLY A 507 18.05 -14.29 -14.74
N ARG A 508 18.18 -15.60 -14.48
CA ARG A 508 17.04 -16.52 -14.53
C ARG A 508 16.10 -16.19 -13.37
N MET A 509 14.84 -15.92 -13.68
CA MET A 509 13.82 -15.67 -12.66
C MET A 509 13.34 -16.96 -11.98
N PRO A 510 12.96 -16.90 -10.69
CA PRO A 510 12.41 -18.06 -10.01
C PRO A 510 11.05 -18.40 -10.62
N GLY A 511 10.87 -19.68 -10.95
CA GLY A 511 9.56 -20.24 -11.18
C GLY A 511 9.11 -21.01 -9.95
N PRO A 512 7.81 -20.97 -9.59
CA PRO A 512 7.36 -21.71 -8.45
C PRO A 512 6.94 -23.14 -8.95
N ARG A 513 7.58 -24.22 -8.44
CA ARG A 513 7.23 -25.66 -8.64
C ARG A 513 5.74 -26.08 -8.50
N PRO A 514 5.12 -26.84 -9.43
CA PRO A 514 5.80 -27.85 -10.23
C PRO A 514 6.10 -27.43 -11.67
N ARG A 515 5.46 -26.38 -12.19
CA ARG A 515 5.72 -25.91 -13.57
C ARG A 515 7.08 -25.23 -13.72
N ASP A 516 7.63 -24.65 -12.63
CA ASP A 516 8.90 -23.90 -12.62
C ASP A 516 9.00 -22.83 -13.74
N GLU A 517 7.85 -22.37 -14.26
CA GLU A 517 7.76 -21.27 -15.22
C GLU A 517 8.30 -19.99 -14.56
N PRO A 518 9.35 -19.38 -15.13
CA PRO A 518 9.95 -18.18 -14.54
C PRO A 518 8.93 -17.06 -14.41
N MET A 519 8.92 -16.38 -13.25
CA MET A 519 8.16 -15.14 -13.11
C MET A 519 8.71 -14.08 -14.05
N ASP A 520 7.85 -13.45 -14.85
CA ASP A 520 8.20 -12.34 -15.72
C ASP A 520 7.70 -11.01 -15.15
N ILE A 521 8.34 -10.56 -14.06
CA ILE A 521 7.89 -9.39 -13.29
C ILE A 521 8.11 -8.10 -14.07
N LEU A 522 7.09 -7.26 -14.18
CA LEU A 522 7.18 -5.95 -14.82
C LEU A 522 7.48 -4.84 -13.81
N THR A 523 8.63 -4.17 -13.98
CA THR A 523 9.02 -2.97 -13.21
C THR A 523 9.45 -1.85 -14.17
N PRO A 524 9.44 -0.57 -13.73
CA PRO A 524 9.89 0.55 -14.57
C PRO A 524 11.30 0.35 -15.15
N ALA A 525 12.22 -0.24 -14.38
CA ALA A 525 13.60 -0.49 -14.79
C ALA A 525 13.75 -1.40 -16.03
N ARG A 526 12.71 -2.15 -16.40
CA ARG A 526 12.71 -2.96 -17.64
C ARG A 526 12.51 -2.13 -18.90
N TYR A 527 12.17 -0.85 -18.79
CA TYR A 527 12.07 0.07 -19.92
C TYR A 527 13.02 1.25 -19.76
N PRO A 528 14.34 1.05 -19.80
CA PRO A 528 15.27 2.15 -19.76
C PRO A 528 15.17 3.04 -21.00
N SER A 529 15.61 4.29 -20.86
CA SER A 529 15.80 5.20 -22.01
C SER A 529 16.83 4.64 -23.01
N LYS A 530 16.77 5.08 -24.27
CA LYS A 530 17.64 4.58 -25.35
C LYS A 530 19.10 4.97 -25.15
N SER A 531 19.35 6.14 -24.55
CA SER A 531 20.69 6.72 -24.38
C SER A 531 21.04 6.88 -22.91
N LEU A 532 21.37 5.77 -22.24
CA LEU A 532 21.77 5.81 -20.83
C LEU A 532 23.26 6.15 -20.66
N THR A 533 23.55 7.02 -19.69
CA THR A 533 24.90 7.18 -19.13
C THR A 533 25.36 5.92 -18.38
N ARG A 534 26.67 5.78 -18.14
CA ARG A 534 27.21 4.66 -17.33
C ARG A 534 26.60 4.59 -15.93
N PHE A 535 26.35 5.75 -15.31
CA PHE A 535 25.69 5.82 -14.00
C PHE A 535 24.26 5.27 -14.07
N GLN A 536 23.45 5.72 -15.04
CA GLN A 536 22.09 5.24 -15.21
C GLN A 536 22.03 3.74 -15.54
N GLN A 537 22.97 3.23 -16.34
CA GLN A 537 23.07 1.79 -16.60
C GLN A 537 23.29 0.98 -15.31
N ALA A 538 24.14 1.48 -14.41
CA ALA A 538 24.37 0.85 -13.10
C ALA A 538 23.13 0.91 -12.20
N GLN A 539 22.39 2.03 -12.21
CA GLN A 539 21.13 2.15 -11.46
C GLN A 539 20.04 1.20 -11.98
N VAL A 540 19.85 1.12 -13.30
CA VAL A 540 18.93 0.15 -13.93
C VAL A 540 19.29 -1.28 -13.53
N ALA A 541 20.58 -1.64 -13.63
CA ALA A 541 21.06 -2.97 -13.25
C ALA A 541 20.81 -3.27 -11.76
N ALA A 542 21.05 -2.30 -10.87
CA ALA A 542 20.78 -2.44 -9.45
C ALA A 542 19.27 -2.63 -9.16
N SER A 543 18.38 -1.85 -9.79
CA SER A 543 16.93 -2.02 -9.64
C SER A 543 16.44 -3.39 -10.12
N LEU A 544 16.97 -3.89 -11.25
CA LEU A 544 16.64 -5.23 -11.75
C LEU A 544 17.14 -6.29 -10.79
N GLN A 545 18.41 -6.23 -10.38
CA GLN A 545 19.00 -7.17 -9.43
C GLN A 545 18.21 -7.21 -8.11
N GLN A 546 17.85 -6.07 -7.54
CA GLN A 546 17.05 -6.02 -6.32
C GLN A 546 15.69 -6.72 -6.50
N THR A 547 15.04 -6.54 -7.66
CA THR A 547 13.76 -7.19 -7.97
C THR A 547 13.93 -8.72 -8.08
N GLU A 548 14.98 -9.16 -8.76
CA GLU A 548 15.32 -10.58 -8.90
C GLU A 548 15.61 -11.22 -7.53
N GLU A 549 16.41 -10.56 -6.69
CA GLU A 549 16.74 -11.02 -5.33
C GLU A 549 15.50 -11.13 -4.44
N ALA A 550 14.60 -10.14 -4.48
CA ALA A 550 13.35 -10.16 -3.73
C ALA A 550 12.44 -11.33 -4.17
N ALA A 551 12.31 -11.54 -5.49
CA ALA A 551 11.54 -12.67 -6.03
C ALA A 551 12.15 -14.02 -5.65
N TRP A 552 13.48 -14.18 -5.78
CA TRP A 552 14.18 -15.42 -5.42
C TRP A 552 14.03 -15.74 -3.94
N ALA A 553 14.25 -14.75 -3.08
CA ALA A 553 14.11 -14.93 -1.66
C ALA A 553 12.66 -15.26 -1.28
N GLY A 554 11.66 -14.59 -1.85
CA GLY A 554 10.25 -14.89 -1.56
C GLY A 554 9.78 -16.26 -2.06
N VAL A 555 10.33 -16.77 -3.18
CA VAL A 555 9.89 -18.03 -3.81
C VAL A 555 10.68 -19.26 -3.34
N LYS A 556 11.97 -19.11 -3.03
CA LYS A 556 12.89 -20.24 -2.77
C LYS A 556 13.50 -20.24 -1.37
N SER A 557 13.34 -19.16 -0.60
CA SER A 557 13.71 -19.14 0.82
C SER A 557 12.47 -18.90 1.68
N ALA A 558 12.66 -18.69 2.99
CA ALA A 558 11.59 -18.36 3.92
C ALA A 558 11.36 -16.83 4.05
N ARG A 559 11.91 -16.01 3.15
CA ARG A 559 11.69 -14.56 3.20
C ARG A 559 10.19 -14.25 2.99
N PHE A 560 9.72 -13.28 3.75
CA PHE A 560 8.34 -12.83 3.94
C PHE A 560 7.41 -13.81 4.68
N VAL A 561 7.87 -15.01 5.04
CA VAL A 561 7.07 -15.97 5.82
C VAL A 561 6.88 -15.45 7.24
N ALA A 562 7.93 -14.91 7.86
CA ALA A 562 7.84 -14.31 9.19
C ALA A 562 6.80 -13.18 9.23
N ARG A 563 6.78 -12.31 8.22
CA ARG A 563 5.75 -11.28 8.05
C ARG A 563 4.35 -11.87 7.90
N ALA A 564 4.19 -12.85 7.00
CA ALA A 564 2.89 -13.47 6.73
C ALA A 564 2.31 -14.16 7.98
N VAL A 565 3.17 -14.83 8.75
CA VAL A 565 2.82 -15.40 10.06
C VAL A 565 2.45 -14.28 11.03
N PHE A 566 3.30 -13.27 11.23
CA PHE A 566 3.04 -12.17 12.16
C PHE A 566 1.68 -11.53 11.90
N ARG A 567 1.41 -11.12 10.65
CA ARG A 567 0.13 -10.53 10.25
C ARG A 567 -1.04 -11.44 10.62
N SER A 568 -0.92 -12.73 10.28
CA SER A 568 -2.01 -13.69 10.45
C SER A 568 -2.17 -14.20 11.89
N LEU A 569 -1.32 -13.84 12.85
CA LEU A 569 -1.48 -14.24 14.25
C LEU A 569 -2.54 -13.42 14.99
N LEU A 570 -2.85 -12.20 14.53
CA LEU A 570 -3.76 -11.27 15.19
C LEU A 570 -5.12 -11.92 15.55
N GLY A 571 -5.58 -11.61 16.76
CA GLY A 571 -6.88 -12.03 17.28
C GLY A 571 -6.80 -13.24 18.22
N THR A 572 -7.96 -13.88 18.41
CA THR A 572 -8.14 -14.99 19.36
C THR A 572 -8.07 -16.34 18.66
N TRP A 573 -7.43 -17.28 19.32
CA TRP A 573 -7.26 -18.67 18.90
C TRP A 573 -7.77 -19.61 19.99
N ARG A 574 -8.37 -20.73 19.59
CA ARG A 574 -8.56 -21.88 20.48
C ARG A 574 -7.21 -22.57 20.66
N LEU A 575 -6.84 -22.83 21.90
CA LEU A 575 -5.59 -23.48 22.28
C LEU A 575 -5.88 -24.78 23.01
N GLU A 576 -5.46 -25.89 22.41
CA GLU A 576 -5.44 -27.21 23.04
C GLU A 576 -4.00 -27.65 23.22
N ARG A 577 -3.61 -28.12 24.40
CA ARG A 577 -2.20 -28.41 24.69
C ARG A 577 -2.03 -29.62 25.61
N GLU A 578 -1.27 -30.59 25.11
CA GLU A 578 -0.80 -31.73 25.89
C GLU A 578 0.51 -31.39 26.60
N LEU A 579 0.65 -31.80 27.86
CA LEU A 579 1.87 -31.70 28.64
C LEU A 579 2.20 -33.07 29.22
N LYS A 580 3.39 -33.59 28.90
CA LYS A 580 3.90 -34.87 29.39
C LYS A 580 5.21 -34.65 30.12
N SER A 581 5.24 -34.90 31.43
CA SER A 581 6.44 -34.82 32.26
C SER A 581 7.03 -36.21 32.51
N ASN A 582 8.35 -36.32 32.37
CA ASN A 582 9.12 -37.52 32.71
C ASN A 582 9.61 -37.51 34.17
N LEU A 583 9.45 -36.40 34.88
CA LEU A 583 9.83 -36.28 36.30
C LEU A 583 8.72 -36.81 37.24
N PRO A 584 9.06 -37.62 38.26
CA PRO A 584 8.10 -38.09 39.26
C PRO A 584 7.43 -36.91 40.01
N GLY A 585 6.10 -36.94 40.12
CA GLY A 585 5.33 -35.94 40.87
C GLY A 585 4.99 -34.64 40.11
N TYR A 586 5.50 -34.45 38.88
CA TYR A 586 5.11 -33.34 38.02
C TYR A 586 3.89 -33.72 37.18
N PRO A 587 2.90 -32.84 37.04
CA PRO A 587 1.63 -33.21 36.41
C PRO A 587 1.82 -33.45 34.92
N THR A 588 1.34 -34.59 34.43
CA THR A 588 1.03 -34.83 33.01
C THR A 588 -0.46 -34.54 32.83
N GLY A 589 -0.85 -33.89 31.73
CA GLY A 589 -2.25 -33.49 31.55
C GLY A 589 -2.52 -32.67 30.31
N HIS A 590 -3.74 -32.16 30.24
CA HIS A 590 -4.29 -31.45 29.10
C HIS A 590 -4.73 -30.04 29.50
N PHE A 591 -4.32 -29.04 28.72
CA PHE A 591 -4.78 -27.66 28.82
C PHE A 591 -5.74 -27.35 27.67
N SER A 592 -6.88 -26.75 27.99
CA SER A 592 -7.84 -26.25 27.01
C SER A 592 -8.19 -24.80 27.35
N GLY A 593 -8.14 -23.93 26.34
CA GLY A 593 -8.35 -22.50 26.54
C GLY A 593 -8.22 -21.67 25.28
N THR A 594 -7.82 -20.42 25.45
CA THR A 594 -7.61 -19.47 24.36
C THR A 594 -6.22 -18.85 24.40
N ALA A 595 -5.78 -18.38 23.24
CA ALA A 595 -4.60 -17.56 23.07
C ALA A 595 -4.94 -16.32 22.24
N GLN A 596 -4.57 -15.15 22.73
CA GLN A 596 -4.86 -13.85 22.12
C GLN A 596 -3.56 -13.17 21.70
N PHE A 597 -3.51 -12.67 20.47
CA PHE A 597 -2.45 -11.82 19.96
C PHE A 597 -3.00 -10.40 19.80
N LEU A 598 -2.62 -9.51 20.71
CA LEU A 598 -3.15 -8.16 20.83
C LEU A 598 -2.15 -7.14 20.28
N LEU A 599 -2.48 -6.51 19.14
CA LEU A 599 -1.55 -5.67 18.38
C LEU A 599 -1.18 -4.39 19.13
N ARG A 600 0.09 -4.00 19.10
CA ARG A 600 0.57 -2.70 19.58
C ARG A 600 1.85 -2.25 18.90
N ALA A 601 2.17 -0.97 19.06
CA ALA A 601 3.45 -0.42 18.68
C ALA A 601 4.59 -1.14 19.43
N GLY A 602 5.71 -1.36 18.73
CA GLY A 602 6.90 -1.97 19.31
C GLY A 602 7.43 -1.17 20.50
N THR A 603 7.92 -1.89 21.51
CA THR A 603 8.46 -1.27 22.73
C THR A 603 9.98 -1.39 22.80
N ARG A 604 10.62 -0.54 23.61
CA ARG A 604 12.07 -0.56 23.84
C ARG A 604 12.51 -1.67 24.81
N ASP A 605 11.60 -2.14 25.66
CA ASP A 605 11.91 -3.08 26.74
C ASP A 605 12.65 -4.33 26.22
N GLY A 606 13.81 -4.65 26.82
CA GLY A 606 14.64 -5.81 26.47
C GLY A 606 15.50 -5.63 25.20
N ARG A 607 15.45 -4.46 24.56
CA ARG A 607 16.19 -4.12 23.33
C ARG A 607 17.05 -2.86 23.50
N GLU A 608 17.42 -2.48 24.72
CA GLU A 608 18.06 -1.21 25.05
C GLU A 608 19.32 -0.96 24.20
N ALA A 609 20.12 -2.01 23.96
CA ALA A 609 21.31 -1.93 23.10
C ALA A 609 20.98 -1.75 21.61
N GLU A 610 19.91 -2.37 21.10
CA GLU A 610 19.43 -2.22 19.72
C GLU A 610 18.85 -0.82 19.49
N TYR A 611 18.14 -0.25 20.48
CA TYR A 611 17.65 1.13 20.39
C TYR A 611 18.73 2.20 20.55
N GLY A 612 19.86 1.89 21.18
CA GLY A 612 21.01 2.78 21.22
C GLY A 612 21.69 2.95 19.85
N CYS A 613 21.58 1.95 18.96
CA CYS A 613 22.16 1.96 17.61
C CYS A 613 21.14 2.20 16.49
N LEU A 614 19.85 1.97 16.74
CA LEU A 614 18.77 2.59 15.98
C LEU A 614 18.92 4.11 16.20
N ALA A 615 19.56 4.80 15.24
CA ALA A 615 19.61 6.24 15.18
C ALA A 615 18.21 6.83 15.44
N LYS A 616 18.10 8.13 15.72
CA LYS A 616 16.87 8.89 16.03
C LYS A 616 15.64 8.61 15.12
N ASP A 617 15.78 7.83 14.05
CA ASP A 617 14.82 7.47 13.00
C ASP A 617 14.42 5.98 12.95
N GLY A 618 14.84 5.14 13.89
CA GLY A 618 14.47 3.72 13.92
C GLY A 618 13.01 3.48 14.34
N ASP A 619 12.26 2.76 13.52
CA ASP A 619 10.93 2.27 13.89
C ASP A 619 11.04 1.03 14.80
N ALA A 620 10.30 1.05 15.90
CA ALA A 620 10.25 -0.01 16.90
C ALA A 620 9.67 -1.35 16.40
N GLY A 621 9.07 -1.34 15.21
CA GLY A 621 8.24 -2.37 14.63
C GLY A 621 6.84 -2.37 15.24
N LEU A 622 6.11 -3.43 14.93
CA LEU A 622 4.89 -3.81 15.62
C LEU A 622 5.16 -5.05 16.47
N GLU A 623 4.41 -5.20 17.56
CA GLU A 623 4.47 -6.37 18.43
C GLU A 623 3.07 -6.78 18.89
N TYR A 624 2.94 -8.01 19.37
CA TYR A 624 1.75 -8.49 20.06
C TYR A 624 2.04 -8.65 21.54
N LEU A 625 1.13 -8.16 22.37
CA LEU A 625 0.95 -8.72 23.70
C LEU A 625 0.20 -10.05 23.53
N TYR A 626 0.90 -11.16 23.78
CA TYR A 626 0.31 -12.49 23.78
C TYR A 626 -0.23 -12.80 25.17
N ILE A 627 -1.46 -13.30 25.24
CA ILE A 627 -2.09 -13.78 26.48
C ILE A 627 -2.72 -15.14 26.20
N GLU A 628 -2.37 -16.15 26.98
CA GLU A 628 -3.12 -17.40 27.03
C GLU A 628 -3.84 -17.54 28.37
N GLU A 629 -5.02 -18.15 28.33
CA GLU A 629 -5.89 -18.35 29.47
C GLU A 629 -6.76 -19.59 29.26
N GLY A 630 -6.88 -20.43 30.28
CA GLY A 630 -7.66 -21.67 30.22
C GLY A 630 -7.42 -22.57 31.41
N ASP A 631 -7.92 -23.80 31.32
CA ASP A 631 -7.86 -24.77 32.41
C ASP A 631 -6.92 -25.90 32.07
N PHE A 632 -6.01 -26.22 32.99
CA PHE A 632 -5.19 -27.41 32.94
C PHE A 632 -5.80 -28.51 33.81
N LYS A 633 -5.92 -29.72 33.25
CA LYS A 633 -6.40 -30.92 33.93
C LYS A 633 -5.31 -32.00 33.87
N ALA A 634 -4.74 -32.31 35.03
CA ALA A 634 -3.78 -33.38 35.20
C ALA A 634 -4.45 -34.76 35.17
N THR A 635 -3.69 -35.78 34.78
CA THR A 635 -4.15 -37.18 34.77
C THR A 635 -4.48 -37.74 36.16
N ASN A 636 -3.93 -37.14 37.21
CA ASN A 636 -4.23 -37.49 38.61
C ASN A 636 -5.48 -36.78 39.17
N GLY A 637 -6.23 -36.06 38.33
CA GLY A 637 -7.44 -35.34 38.72
C GLY A 637 -7.23 -33.91 39.23
N LEU A 638 -5.99 -33.45 39.41
CA LEU A 638 -5.70 -32.05 39.74
C LEU A 638 -6.13 -31.15 38.57
N ALA A 639 -6.95 -30.13 38.84
CA ALA A 639 -7.30 -29.12 37.86
C ALA A 639 -7.02 -27.72 38.41
N PHE A 640 -6.49 -26.84 37.57
CA PHE A 640 -6.29 -25.44 37.92
C PHE A 640 -6.38 -24.55 36.69
N HIS A 641 -6.81 -23.31 36.93
CA HIS A 641 -6.81 -22.28 35.92
C HIS A 641 -5.38 -21.75 35.72
N ALA A 642 -4.97 -21.56 34.46
CA ALA A 642 -3.63 -21.13 34.10
C ALA A 642 -3.64 -19.99 33.08
N THR A 643 -2.73 -19.03 33.26
CA THR A 643 -2.50 -17.95 32.31
C THR A 643 -1.00 -17.77 32.06
N ARG A 644 -0.61 -17.44 30.83
CA ARG A 644 0.76 -17.00 30.49
C ARG A 644 0.74 -15.83 29.54
N ARG A 645 1.83 -15.08 29.54
CA ARG A 645 1.99 -13.88 28.70
C ARG A 645 3.40 -13.85 28.10
N TYR A 646 3.47 -13.35 26.87
CA TYR A 646 4.70 -13.15 26.12
C TYR A 646 4.57 -11.88 25.27
N VAL A 647 5.69 -11.35 24.79
CA VAL A 647 5.70 -10.33 23.75
C VAL A 647 6.25 -10.95 22.46
N TRP A 648 5.47 -10.91 21.38
CA TRP A 648 5.88 -11.38 20.06
C TRP A 648 6.22 -10.19 19.18
N ARG A 649 7.43 -10.15 18.64
CA ARG A 649 7.94 -9.01 17.86
C ARG A 649 8.31 -9.42 16.45
N TYR A 650 8.00 -8.58 15.49
CA TYR A 650 8.45 -8.71 14.11
C TYR A 650 9.50 -7.65 13.78
N SER A 651 10.63 -8.10 13.23
CA SER A 651 11.68 -7.24 12.67
C SER A 651 11.61 -7.30 11.15
N GLU A 652 11.21 -6.21 10.50
CA GLU A 652 11.11 -6.14 9.04
C GLU A 652 12.49 -6.20 8.37
N SER A 653 13.49 -5.53 8.94
CA SER A 653 14.85 -5.48 8.38
C SER A 653 15.55 -6.84 8.34
N ARG A 654 15.21 -7.73 9.30
CA ARG A 654 15.72 -9.11 9.37
C ARG A 654 14.72 -10.15 8.88
N ASP A 655 13.49 -9.72 8.60
CA ASP A 655 12.31 -10.57 8.39
C ASP A 655 12.23 -11.72 9.40
N LYS A 656 12.25 -11.37 10.70
CA LYS A 656 12.35 -12.34 11.79
C LYS A 656 11.31 -12.12 12.88
N LEU A 657 10.79 -13.22 13.42
CA LEU A 657 9.96 -13.25 14.61
C LEU A 657 10.79 -13.54 15.84
N SER A 658 10.48 -12.88 16.95
CA SER A 658 11.07 -13.16 18.25
C SER A 658 9.99 -13.18 19.33
N VAL A 659 10.18 -14.05 20.32
CA VAL A 659 9.30 -14.20 21.47
C VAL A 659 10.09 -13.80 22.72
N TRP A 660 9.45 -13.03 23.58
CA TRP A 660 10.06 -12.44 24.77
C TRP A 660 9.24 -12.79 26.00
N PHE A 661 9.91 -13.08 27.11
CA PHE A 661 9.25 -13.16 28.40
C PHE A 661 8.71 -11.79 28.80
N VAL A 662 7.67 -11.77 29.63
CA VAL A 662 7.19 -10.54 30.28
C VAL A 662 7.76 -10.40 31.68
N LYS A 663 7.86 -9.17 32.17
CA LYS A 663 8.34 -8.92 33.53
C LYS A 663 7.34 -9.48 34.56
N PRO A 664 7.79 -10.15 35.64
CA PRO A 664 6.87 -10.72 36.64
C PRO A 664 5.97 -9.69 37.33
N ASN A 665 6.46 -8.45 37.45
CA ASN A 665 5.81 -7.31 38.10
C ASN A 665 5.14 -6.34 37.11
N ASP A 666 5.31 -6.54 35.80
CA ASP A 666 4.60 -5.80 34.75
C ASP A 666 4.38 -6.71 33.55
N LEU A 667 3.22 -7.36 33.56
CA LEU A 667 2.85 -8.38 32.59
C LEU A 667 2.64 -7.86 31.16
N LYS A 668 2.74 -6.54 30.94
CA LYS A 668 2.70 -5.92 29.61
C LYS A 668 4.08 -5.62 29.05
N ARG A 669 5.14 -5.59 29.87
CA ARG A 669 6.49 -5.25 29.42
C ARG A 669 7.30 -6.48 29.09
N ALA A 670 8.04 -6.42 27.99
CA ALA A 670 9.05 -7.44 27.70
C ALA A 670 10.16 -7.39 28.77
N ASP A 671 10.71 -8.55 29.11
CA ASP A 671 11.85 -8.70 30.00
C ASP A 671 13.09 -9.03 29.17
N TYR A 672 13.36 -10.31 28.95
CA TYR A 672 14.46 -10.78 28.10
C TYR A 672 13.96 -11.72 26.99
N LEU A 673 14.80 -11.88 25.98
CA LEU A 673 14.53 -12.72 24.81
C LEU A 673 14.30 -14.16 25.27
N PHE A 674 13.17 -14.75 24.88
CA PHE A 674 12.95 -16.18 25.02
C PHE A 674 13.65 -16.89 23.87
N HIS A 675 13.21 -16.65 22.64
CA HIS A 675 13.89 -17.17 21.45
C HIS A 675 13.49 -16.42 20.19
N GLU A 676 14.27 -16.62 19.13
CA GLU A 676 13.90 -16.21 17.76
C GLU A 676 13.38 -17.40 16.97
N VAL A 677 12.43 -17.16 16.07
CA VAL A 677 11.82 -18.20 15.24
C VAL A 677 12.56 -18.27 13.91
N ASP A 678 13.16 -19.42 13.63
CA ASP A 678 13.90 -19.69 12.40
C ASP A 678 13.06 -20.54 11.45
N PHE A 679 12.53 -19.92 10.40
CA PHE A 679 11.74 -20.60 9.36
C PHE A 679 12.62 -21.42 8.43
N LYS A 680 12.20 -22.65 8.15
CA LYS A 680 12.90 -23.58 7.26
C LYS A 680 12.26 -23.55 5.89
N ALA A 681 13.06 -23.28 4.86
CA ALA A 681 12.61 -23.45 3.49
C ALA A 681 12.25 -24.95 3.25
N PRO A 682 11.13 -25.25 2.58
CA PRO A 682 10.78 -26.62 2.25
C PRO A 682 11.91 -27.29 1.47
N SER A 683 12.43 -28.42 1.95
CA SER A 683 13.47 -29.18 1.26
C SER A 683 12.96 -29.64 -0.10
N GLY A 684 13.74 -29.38 -1.16
CA GLY A 684 13.36 -29.68 -2.56
C GLY A 684 13.21 -31.16 -2.93
N THR A 685 13.31 -32.08 -1.99
CA THR A 685 13.06 -33.53 -2.12
C THR A 685 11.75 -33.86 -1.41
N VAL A 686 10.63 -33.62 -2.09
CA VAL A 686 9.32 -34.14 -1.70
C VAL A 686 9.12 -35.38 -2.56
N THR A 687 9.10 -36.57 -1.96
CA THR A 687 8.75 -37.80 -2.66
C THR A 687 7.23 -37.85 -2.83
N PHE A 688 6.69 -38.64 -3.78
CA PHE A 688 5.25 -38.82 -3.95
C PHE A 688 4.53 -39.39 -2.70
N LEU A 689 5.30 -39.81 -1.69
CA LEU A 689 4.83 -40.40 -0.42
C LEU A 689 4.80 -39.39 0.74
N ASP A 690 5.37 -38.19 0.58
CA ASP A 690 5.39 -37.19 1.64
C ASP A 690 4.08 -36.37 1.64
N GLU A 691 3.34 -36.38 2.75
CA GLU A 691 2.17 -35.52 2.89
C GLU A 691 2.58 -34.04 2.78
N PRO A 692 1.78 -33.19 2.11
CA PRO A 692 2.06 -31.76 2.02
C PRO A 692 2.06 -31.12 3.43
N LYS A 693 3.22 -30.61 3.86
CA LYS A 693 3.37 -29.94 5.17
C LYS A 693 3.34 -28.42 5.03
N GLY A 694 2.84 -27.76 6.07
CA GLY A 694 2.92 -26.31 6.24
C GLY A 694 4.35 -25.81 6.45
N TRP A 695 4.49 -24.52 6.77
CA TRP A 695 5.78 -23.91 7.06
C TRP A 695 6.34 -24.39 8.40
N GLU A 696 7.44 -25.11 8.38
CA GLU A 696 8.17 -25.51 9.58
C GLU A 696 9.07 -24.36 10.06
N ALA A 697 9.11 -24.16 11.37
CA ALA A 697 10.13 -23.33 11.99
C ALA A 697 10.65 -23.98 13.27
N SER A 698 11.83 -23.58 13.71
CA SER A 698 12.39 -24.03 14.97
C SER A 698 12.96 -22.87 15.76
N ALA A 699 13.13 -23.10 17.05
CA ALA A 699 13.93 -22.26 17.90
C ALA A 699 14.65 -23.15 18.92
N GLY A 700 15.87 -22.79 19.30
CA GLY A 700 16.61 -23.51 20.33
C GLY A 700 17.49 -22.56 21.11
N HIS A 701 17.45 -22.66 22.44
CA HIS A 701 18.35 -21.92 23.31
C HIS A 701 18.58 -22.65 24.62
N LEU A 702 19.71 -22.36 25.24
CA LEU A 702 20.05 -22.80 26.59
C LEU A 702 19.62 -21.68 27.54
N CYS A 703 18.72 -21.97 28.47
CA CYS A 703 18.33 -21.02 29.52
C CYS A 703 18.82 -21.59 30.85
N GLU A 704 19.88 -20.97 31.40
CA GLU A 704 20.61 -21.44 32.58
C GLU A 704 21.10 -22.90 32.46
N ARG A 705 20.37 -23.87 33.02
CA ARG A 705 20.69 -25.31 33.01
C ARG A 705 19.71 -26.15 32.19
N ASP A 706 18.74 -25.51 31.54
CA ASP A 706 17.70 -26.16 30.77
C ASP A 706 17.91 -25.93 29.27
N SER A 707 17.84 -26.99 28.45
CA SER A 707 17.82 -26.90 27.00
C SER A 707 16.38 -26.87 26.49
N TYR A 708 16.05 -25.90 25.64
CA TYR A 708 14.76 -25.80 24.95
C TYR A 708 14.94 -26.16 23.48
N ASP A 709 14.21 -27.15 23.00
CA ASP A 709 14.04 -27.46 21.58
C ASP A 709 12.58 -27.16 21.20
N VAL A 710 12.36 -26.10 20.42
CA VAL A 710 11.04 -25.60 20.03
C VAL A 710 10.82 -25.83 18.53
N LYS A 711 9.66 -26.35 18.19
CA LYS A 711 9.22 -26.63 16.81
C LYS A 711 7.87 -26.01 16.56
N TYR A 712 7.76 -25.38 15.40
CA TYR A 712 6.54 -24.76 14.90
C TYR A 712 6.13 -25.42 13.60
N LEU A 713 4.82 -25.50 13.39
CA LEU A 713 4.24 -25.80 12.08
C LEU A 713 3.12 -24.80 11.82
N PHE A 714 3.24 -24.00 10.76
CA PHE A 714 2.26 -22.99 10.38
C PHE A 714 1.52 -23.43 9.12
N ASN A 715 0.21 -23.70 9.25
CA ASN A 715 -0.62 -24.22 8.16
C ASN A 715 -1.43 -23.08 7.54
N PHE A 716 -1.03 -22.68 6.33
CA PHE A 716 -1.72 -21.64 5.57
C PHE A 716 -2.74 -22.24 4.61
N HIS A 717 -3.80 -21.48 4.36
CA HIS A 717 -4.63 -21.60 3.17
C HIS A 717 -4.49 -20.31 2.36
N ALA A 718 -3.82 -20.41 1.21
CA ALA A 718 -3.39 -19.24 0.45
C ALA A 718 -2.60 -18.24 1.31
N VAL A 719 -3.16 -17.04 1.53
CA VAL A 719 -2.50 -16.02 2.35
C VAL A 719 -2.83 -16.14 3.83
N ASN A 720 -3.85 -16.91 4.22
CA ASN A 720 -4.39 -16.89 5.58
C ASN A 720 -3.90 -18.07 6.43
N LEU A 721 -3.39 -17.80 7.63
CA LEU A 721 -3.04 -18.84 8.59
C LEU A 721 -4.32 -19.47 9.17
N ARG A 722 -4.51 -20.76 8.92
CA ARG A 722 -5.70 -21.53 9.36
C ARG A 722 -5.52 -22.08 10.77
N ASP A 723 -4.36 -22.68 11.02
CA ASP A 723 -3.97 -23.25 12.31
C ASP A 723 -2.44 -23.33 12.39
N TRP A 724 -1.93 -23.53 13.60
CA TRP A 724 -0.51 -23.77 13.81
C TRP A 724 -0.24 -24.59 15.06
N ASN A 725 0.91 -25.23 15.09
CA ASN A 725 1.36 -26.07 16.19
C ASN A 725 2.60 -25.47 16.85
N LEU A 726 2.69 -25.65 18.17
CA LEU A 726 3.88 -25.37 18.96
C LEU A 726 4.23 -26.59 19.78
N ALA A 727 5.35 -27.23 19.47
CA ALA A 727 5.90 -28.28 20.30
C ALA A 727 7.21 -27.80 20.93
N TYR A 728 7.43 -28.10 22.20
CA TYR A 728 8.76 -27.95 22.77
C TYR A 728 9.11 -29.02 23.77
N THR A 729 10.38 -29.42 23.73
CA THR A 729 11.00 -30.34 24.68
C THR A 729 11.93 -29.55 25.58
N VAL A 730 11.73 -29.67 26.89
CA VAL A 730 12.60 -29.05 27.89
C VAL A 730 13.34 -30.16 28.62
N LYS A 731 14.67 -30.07 28.65
CA LYS A 731 15.53 -30.99 29.38
C LYS A 731 16.50 -30.22 30.26
N GLY A 732 16.55 -30.56 31.53
CA GLY A 732 17.47 -30.03 32.50
C GLY A 732 17.35 -30.74 33.85
N PRO A 733 18.19 -30.41 34.84
CA PRO A 733 18.27 -31.15 36.10
C PRO A 733 16.97 -31.22 36.91
N LYS A 734 16.06 -30.25 36.69
CA LYS A 734 14.77 -30.13 37.39
C LYS A 734 13.57 -30.03 36.44
N LYS A 735 13.78 -30.17 35.13
CA LYS A 735 12.73 -30.11 34.11
C LYS A 735 12.98 -31.19 33.05
N ASP A 736 12.03 -32.10 32.89
CA ASP A 736 12.03 -33.04 31.78
C ASP A 736 10.58 -33.23 31.33
N TYR A 737 10.17 -32.46 30.34
CA TYR A 737 8.81 -32.52 29.82
C TYR A 737 8.73 -32.14 28.35
N THR A 738 7.66 -32.61 27.72
CA THR A 738 7.27 -32.27 26.36
C THR A 738 5.91 -31.61 26.37
N ILE A 739 5.77 -30.56 25.57
CA ILE A 739 4.51 -29.85 25.36
C ILE A 739 4.20 -29.87 23.87
N ALA A 740 2.94 -30.13 23.54
CA ALA A 740 2.42 -30.05 22.17
C ALA A 740 1.10 -29.28 22.18
N GLY A 741 1.14 -28.05 21.66
CA GLY A 741 -0.01 -27.17 21.52
C GLY A 741 -0.51 -27.08 20.08
N VAL A 742 -1.82 -27.02 19.92
CA VAL A 742 -2.54 -26.77 18.67
C VAL A 742 -3.34 -25.48 18.83
N TYR A 743 -3.14 -24.55 17.90
CA TYR A 743 -3.84 -23.27 17.84
C TYR A 743 -4.72 -23.27 16.61
N SER A 744 -6.02 -23.12 16.78
CA SER A 744 -7.00 -23.12 15.70
C SER A 744 -7.90 -21.89 15.75
N ARG A 745 -8.33 -21.40 14.57
CA ARG A 745 -9.29 -20.29 14.52
C ARG A 745 -10.62 -20.70 15.14
N ILE A 746 -11.24 -19.80 15.89
CA ILE A 746 -12.58 -19.99 16.44
C ILE A 746 -13.58 -19.70 15.32
N THR A 747 -14.33 -20.71 14.87
CA THR A 747 -15.34 -20.55 13.82
C THR A 747 -16.67 -20.10 14.43
N GLY A 748 -17.33 -19.10 13.83
CA GLY A 748 -18.72 -18.73 14.15
C GLY A 748 -18.93 -17.70 15.27
N GLN A 749 -17.98 -16.77 15.50
CA GLN A 749 -18.23 -15.57 16.32
C GLN A 749 -18.78 -14.41 15.50
#